data_AF-A0A2S9I6J5-F1
#
_entry.id   AF-A0A2S9I6J5-F1
#
_cell.length_a   1.000
_cell.length_b   1.000
_cell.length_c   1.000
_cell.angle_alpha   90.00
_cell.angle_beta   90.00
_cell.angle_gamma   90.00
#
_symmetry.space_group_name_H-M   'P 1'
#
loop_
_entity.id
_entity.type
_entity.pdbx_description
1 polymer ?
#
loop_
_entity_poly.entity_id
_entity_poly.type
_entity_poly.pdbx_seq_one_letter_code
_entity_poly.pdbx_strand_id
1 'polypeptide(L)'
;MFNTVLIANRGEIACRAIRTLKRLGITSVAVFSDADRNSQHVRDADIAIALGGEKASDSYLKIDKILNAALETGAQAIWPGYGFLSESLPFAAACEEAGVVFIGPTAHQIGEFGLKHRARELAAAAGVPMTPGTPLLASLDEALVAAEHIGYPVMLKSTAGGGGIGLTRCEDDAALRSAWESVRRQGEQFFSDAGVFLERCIDRARHVEVQIFGDGQGKVIALGERDCSLQRRNQKVLEETPAPSLPAATRSALLESAVKLGELVNYRSAGTVEYIYDAARDEFYFLEVNTRLQVEHPVTECVTGLDLVECMLQVAAGEQPDWARMAQAPQGASIEVRIYAEDPLKNFQPSPGVLTEVSFPDDVRVDSWITTGTEVSAFYDPMIAKLIVHAENREAALKKMQTALNQTRLHGIATNLDYLRQVVATDAFHSGQVWTRMLDSFSAASTVIEVIQPGTWSSIQDYPGRLGYWDIGVPPSGPMDDYAFQLANRIVGNAEEAAALEFTLQGPTLRFHSDALIALTGARCPATLDDEEVAYWQPLAVKAGQTLTLGRAQQGCRTYLAVRNGFDVPEYLGSRSTFALGQFGGHAGRTLRVADMLAISQPELEACTTPAPVSDPRALPVAAQPVYGDEWRIGVLYGPHGAPDFFTQQSIDEFFASDWHVHYNSNRLGVRLVGPKPGWARDNGGEAGLHPSNVHDCEYAIGAINFTGDFPVILTRDGPSLGGFVCPVTIAKAELWKVGQVKPGDRLRFHPISTEEAHALEQAQARSVENLSALHLPSFEVPSLAETAHGSATILGSLKATATTPTVVWRQAGDNYILLEYGDNVLDLALRLRIHLLMTALREYGQPGVEELSPGVRSLQIRYDSRILSQKQLMTLLQDLEKNLGDVSRMKVPSRIVHLPMAFEDSATLGAVERYQETVRASAPWLPNNVDFIQRINGLSSRDEVKDTIFDASYLILGLGDVYLGAPCAVPVDPRHRLLSSKYNPARTFTAEGTVGIGGMYMCIYGMDSPGGYQLVGRTLPIWNKFLKNEQFAANEPWLLHFFDQVRFYPVSEAELDVLRDDFREGRASVRIEHSEFDFAEHTQFLADNAGSIAAFRSRQASAFDAEVALWAQEEEGAPLSSSENLLPPEEDDSALQVSADMNGNIWKILVQEGDVVEAGQPLIVVEAMKMELAINAPQAGRVKRIGCQSGRPVSPGDALLWLE
;
A
#
# COMPACT_ATOMS: atom_id res chain seq x y z
N MET A 1 0.48 -34.00 29.78
CA MET A 1 0.33 -32.91 28.80
C MET A 1 -0.21 -31.65 29.48
N PHE A 2 0.15 -30.47 28.99
CA PHE A 2 -0.31 -29.18 29.52
C PHE A 2 -1.67 -28.77 28.96
N ASN A 3 -2.41 -27.93 29.69
CA ASN A 3 -3.66 -27.32 29.21
C ASN A 3 -3.43 -25.94 28.59
N THR A 4 -2.53 -25.14 29.17
CA THR A 4 -2.22 -23.77 28.73
C THR A 4 -0.71 -23.56 28.73
N VAL A 5 -0.16 -23.06 27.61
CA VAL A 5 1.27 -22.80 27.43
C VAL A 5 1.47 -21.38 26.93
N LEU A 6 2.34 -20.62 27.61
CA LEU A 6 2.76 -19.30 27.16
C LEU A 6 3.99 -19.39 26.27
N ILE A 7 4.00 -18.61 25.20
CA ILE A 7 5.12 -18.51 24.27
C ILE A 7 5.87 -17.22 24.58
N ALA A 8 7.08 -17.34 25.11
CA ALA A 8 7.93 -16.19 25.44
C ALA A 8 8.76 -15.75 24.22
N ASN A 9 8.08 -15.53 23.09
CA ASN A 9 8.70 -15.18 21.81
C ASN A 9 7.70 -14.45 20.88
N ARG A 10 8.14 -14.12 19.67
CA ARG A 10 7.39 -13.40 18.64
C ARG A 10 7.60 -14.00 17.25
N GLY A 11 6.90 -13.47 16.25
CA GLY A 11 7.19 -13.72 14.84
C GLY A 11 7.01 -15.19 14.45
N GLU A 12 7.85 -15.67 13.54
CA GLU A 12 7.69 -16.99 12.90
C GLU A 12 7.65 -18.14 13.91
N ILE A 13 8.51 -18.10 14.94
CA ILE A 13 8.67 -19.21 15.87
C ILE A 13 7.47 -19.31 16.81
N ALA A 14 6.88 -18.16 17.16
CA ALA A 14 5.64 -18.10 17.91
C ALA A 14 4.48 -18.68 17.10
N CYS A 15 4.32 -18.26 15.84
CA CYS A 15 3.33 -18.86 14.92
C CYS A 15 3.53 -20.37 14.79
N ARG A 16 4.78 -20.84 14.66
CA ARG A 16 5.12 -22.27 14.57
C ARG A 16 4.71 -23.06 15.82
N ALA A 17 4.90 -22.50 17.01
CA ALA A 17 4.44 -23.13 18.25
C ALA A 17 2.92 -23.14 18.36
N ILE A 18 2.25 -22.02 18.04
CA ILE A 18 0.78 -21.93 18.09
C ILE A 18 0.15 -23.01 17.21
N ARG A 19 0.67 -23.24 15.99
CA ARG A 19 0.21 -24.34 15.12
C ARG A 19 0.27 -25.71 15.81
N THR A 20 1.34 -25.97 16.56
CA THR A 20 1.53 -27.23 17.30
C THR A 20 0.59 -27.32 18.49
N LEU A 21 0.51 -26.27 19.31
CA LEU A 21 -0.37 -26.21 20.48
C LEU A 21 -1.83 -26.39 20.08
N LYS A 22 -2.28 -25.71 19.02
CA LYS A 22 -3.64 -25.82 18.46
C LYS A 22 -3.95 -27.25 18.01
N ARG A 23 -3.03 -27.91 17.29
CA ARG A 23 -3.18 -29.32 16.87
C ARG A 23 -3.30 -30.27 18.08
N LEU A 24 -2.61 -29.98 19.17
CA LEU A 24 -2.63 -30.76 20.40
C LEU A 24 -3.79 -30.40 21.34
N GLY A 25 -4.62 -29.39 21.00
CA GLY A 25 -5.71 -28.92 21.84
C GLY A 25 -5.25 -28.17 23.10
N ILE A 26 -4.06 -27.59 23.07
CA ILE A 26 -3.46 -26.81 24.17
C ILE A 26 -3.73 -25.32 23.92
N THR A 27 -4.26 -24.62 24.91
CA THR A 27 -4.48 -23.17 24.87
C THR A 27 -3.14 -22.45 24.77
N SER A 28 -2.97 -21.64 23.73
CA SER A 28 -1.78 -20.85 23.46
C SER A 28 -1.91 -19.43 24.02
N VAL A 29 -0.88 -18.97 24.71
CA VAL A 29 -0.78 -17.58 25.19
C VAL A 29 0.38 -16.88 24.48
N ALA A 30 0.07 -15.91 23.63
CA ALA A 30 1.03 -15.00 23.03
C ALA A 30 1.33 -13.83 23.96
N VAL A 31 2.55 -13.32 23.88
CA VAL A 31 2.93 -12.01 24.43
C VAL A 31 3.37 -11.11 23.29
N PHE A 32 3.14 -9.80 23.42
CA PHE A 32 3.53 -8.86 22.36
C PHE A 32 3.97 -7.49 22.87
N SER A 33 4.90 -6.89 22.14
CA SER A 33 5.24 -5.47 22.26
C SER A 33 4.25 -4.59 21.50
N ASP A 34 4.30 -3.28 21.70
CA ASP A 34 3.41 -2.36 20.96
C ASP A 34 3.62 -2.44 19.44
N ALA A 35 4.87 -2.67 19.00
CA ALA A 35 5.23 -2.86 17.59
C ALA A 35 4.71 -4.18 16.99
N ASP A 36 4.44 -5.20 17.81
CA ASP A 36 3.95 -6.51 17.35
C ASP A 36 2.44 -6.71 17.57
N ARG A 37 1.72 -5.69 18.04
CA ARG A 37 0.27 -5.75 18.35
C ARG A 37 -0.58 -6.34 17.22
N ASN A 38 -0.17 -6.12 15.98
CA ASN A 38 -0.90 -6.54 14.78
C ASN A 38 -0.29 -7.77 14.07
N SER A 39 0.75 -8.37 14.65
CA SER A 39 1.47 -9.51 14.08
C SER A 39 0.65 -10.81 14.12
N GLN A 40 1.02 -11.76 13.26
CA GLN A 40 0.26 -13.00 13.09
C GLN A 40 0.20 -13.87 14.36
N HIS A 41 1.27 -13.91 15.17
CA HIS A 41 1.26 -14.74 16.38
C HIS A 41 0.30 -14.21 17.45
N VAL A 42 -0.01 -12.91 17.45
CA VAL A 42 -1.03 -12.31 18.32
C VAL A 42 -2.43 -12.72 17.87
N ARG A 43 -2.65 -12.74 16.55
CA ARG A 43 -3.94 -13.12 15.95
C ARG A 43 -4.24 -14.62 16.10
N ASP A 44 -3.21 -15.46 15.95
CA ASP A 44 -3.37 -16.92 15.94
C ASP A 44 -3.56 -17.52 17.34
N ALA A 45 -3.10 -16.84 18.39
CA ALA A 45 -3.14 -17.35 19.75
C ALA A 45 -4.54 -17.26 20.37
N ASP A 46 -4.84 -18.15 21.31
CA ASP A 46 -6.13 -18.15 22.03
C ASP A 46 -6.23 -16.98 23.02
N ILE A 47 -5.09 -16.57 23.58
CA ILE A 47 -4.96 -15.42 24.49
C ILE A 47 -3.72 -14.62 24.08
N ALA A 48 -3.79 -13.28 24.10
CA ALA A 48 -2.65 -12.42 23.83
C ALA A 48 -2.49 -11.34 24.92
N ILE A 49 -1.29 -11.22 25.50
CA ILE A 49 -0.98 -10.27 26.58
C ILE A 49 0.01 -9.20 26.09
N ALA A 50 -0.39 -7.93 26.23
CA ALA A 50 0.47 -6.80 25.91
C ALA A 50 1.56 -6.64 26.99
N LEU A 51 2.82 -6.62 26.56
CA LEU A 51 3.97 -6.32 27.42
C LEU A 51 4.22 -4.80 27.51
N GLY A 52 3.82 -4.06 26.48
CA GLY A 52 4.11 -2.63 26.30
C GLY A 52 5.58 -2.32 25.95
N GLY A 53 5.80 -1.16 25.35
CA GLY A 53 7.09 -0.71 24.82
C GLY A 53 7.38 -1.28 23.43
N GLU A 54 8.35 -0.69 22.73
CA GLU A 54 8.68 -1.04 21.34
C GLU A 54 9.98 -1.84 21.20
N LYS A 55 10.90 -1.74 22.17
CA LYS A 55 12.20 -2.41 22.13
C LYS A 55 12.18 -3.75 22.85
N ALA A 56 13.06 -4.67 22.45
CA ALA A 56 13.25 -5.95 23.13
C ALA A 56 13.56 -5.78 24.63
N SER A 57 14.38 -4.77 24.99
CA SER A 57 14.76 -4.46 26.38
C SER A 57 13.58 -4.03 27.27
N ASP A 58 12.50 -3.56 26.66
CA ASP A 58 11.33 -3.01 27.35
C ASP A 58 10.19 -4.03 27.40
N SER A 59 10.26 -5.07 26.57
CA SER A 59 9.22 -6.09 26.33
C SER A 59 9.77 -7.51 26.52
N TYR A 60 10.12 -8.23 25.44
CA TYR A 60 10.44 -9.66 25.42
C TYR A 60 11.64 -10.09 26.29
N LEU A 61 12.53 -9.17 26.67
CA LEU A 61 13.65 -9.45 27.59
C LEU A 61 13.31 -9.19 29.07
N LYS A 62 12.10 -8.71 29.39
CA LYS A 62 11.68 -8.45 30.77
C LYS A 62 11.08 -9.70 31.41
N ILE A 63 11.92 -10.46 32.12
CA ILE A 63 11.55 -11.67 32.87
C ILE A 63 10.27 -11.46 33.69
N ASP A 64 10.20 -10.40 34.50
CA ASP A 64 9.05 -10.12 35.36
C ASP A 64 7.74 -9.96 34.58
N LYS A 65 7.78 -9.30 33.41
CA LYS A 65 6.59 -9.11 32.58
C LYS A 65 6.10 -10.45 32.00
N ILE A 66 7.04 -11.29 31.54
CA ILE A 66 6.70 -12.61 30.97
C ILE A 66 6.13 -13.54 32.05
N LEU A 67 6.73 -13.56 33.24
CA LEU A 67 6.23 -14.36 34.36
C LEU A 67 4.86 -13.86 34.83
N ASN A 68 4.66 -12.55 34.94
CA ASN A 68 3.37 -11.98 35.29
C ASN A 68 2.29 -12.36 34.26
N ALA A 69 2.59 -12.33 32.96
CA ALA A 69 1.68 -12.77 31.91
C ALA A 69 1.32 -14.27 32.03
N ALA A 70 2.29 -15.12 32.37
CA ALA A 70 2.05 -16.55 32.59
C ALA A 70 1.14 -16.79 33.80
N LEU A 71 1.38 -16.06 34.90
CA LEU A 71 0.57 -16.15 36.12
C LEU A 71 -0.86 -15.62 35.91
N GLU A 72 -1.03 -14.49 35.23
CA GLU A 72 -2.33 -13.88 34.92
C GLU A 72 -3.22 -14.82 34.08
N THR A 73 -2.61 -15.52 33.13
CA THR A 73 -3.32 -16.42 32.21
C THR A 73 -3.43 -17.87 32.69
N GLY A 74 -2.79 -18.20 33.82
CA GLY A 74 -2.74 -19.56 34.36
C GLY A 74 -1.94 -20.54 33.50
N ALA A 75 -0.98 -20.05 32.72
CA ALA A 75 -0.10 -20.89 31.91
C ALA A 75 0.74 -21.81 32.82
N GLN A 76 0.71 -23.11 32.55
CA GLN A 76 1.43 -24.12 33.34
C GLN A 76 2.89 -24.25 32.92
N ALA A 77 3.21 -23.81 31.71
CA ALA A 77 4.52 -23.90 31.13
C ALA A 77 4.80 -22.71 30.20
N ILE A 78 6.07 -22.36 30.08
CA ILE A 78 6.56 -21.34 29.15
C ILE A 78 7.47 -22.01 28.13
N TRP A 79 7.16 -21.82 26.86
CA TRP A 79 8.01 -22.22 25.75
C TRP A 79 8.77 -20.98 25.21
N PRO A 80 10.11 -20.97 25.28
CA PRO A 80 10.87 -19.77 24.95
C PRO A 80 11.27 -19.65 23.47
N GLY A 81 11.07 -20.70 22.65
CA GLY A 81 11.59 -20.74 21.28
C GLY A 81 13.11 -20.58 21.23
N TYR A 82 13.60 -19.61 20.43
CA TYR A 82 15.01 -19.22 20.33
C TYR A 82 15.21 -17.71 20.37
N GLY A 83 16.44 -17.26 20.67
CA GLY A 83 16.69 -15.86 20.97
C GLY A 83 16.04 -15.43 22.28
N PHE A 84 15.99 -14.12 22.55
CA PHE A 84 15.43 -13.56 23.79
C PHE A 84 15.90 -14.29 25.07
N LEU A 85 14.98 -14.91 25.79
CA LEU A 85 15.22 -15.55 27.09
C LEU A 85 15.45 -17.07 26.98
N SER A 86 15.56 -17.63 25.77
CA SER A 86 15.68 -19.08 25.55
C SER A 86 16.93 -19.73 26.14
N GLU A 87 18.05 -19.00 26.23
CA GLU A 87 19.29 -19.46 26.85
C GLU A 87 19.60 -18.67 28.14
N SER A 88 18.57 -18.08 28.75
CA SER A 88 18.71 -17.30 29.98
C SER A 88 18.58 -18.19 31.22
N LEU A 89 19.71 -18.49 31.86
CA LEU A 89 19.74 -19.17 33.16
C LEU A 89 18.85 -18.46 34.20
N PRO A 90 18.93 -17.13 34.38
CA PRO A 90 18.05 -16.42 35.33
C PRO A 90 16.57 -16.63 35.03
N PHE A 91 16.18 -16.71 33.76
CA PHE A 91 14.79 -16.91 33.38
C PHE A 91 14.30 -18.33 33.65
N ALA A 92 15.07 -19.34 33.25
CA ALA A 92 14.73 -20.74 33.52
C ALA A 92 14.59 -21.01 35.04
N ALA A 93 15.51 -20.46 35.84
CA ALA A 93 15.45 -20.55 37.30
C ALA A 93 14.21 -19.83 37.88
N ALA A 94 13.89 -18.63 37.38
CA ALA A 94 12.71 -17.89 37.83
C ALA A 94 11.38 -18.59 37.46
N CYS A 95 11.33 -19.29 36.32
CA CYS A 95 10.17 -20.13 35.99
C CYS A 95 9.99 -21.26 37.00
N GLU A 96 11.07 -21.99 37.33
CA GLU A 96 11.06 -23.08 38.32
C GLU A 96 10.64 -22.59 39.71
N GLU A 97 11.16 -21.43 40.15
CA GLU A 97 10.79 -20.81 41.44
C GLU A 97 9.32 -20.37 41.47
N ALA A 98 8.79 -19.90 40.35
CA ALA A 98 7.37 -19.54 40.19
C ALA A 98 6.43 -20.76 40.01
N GLY A 99 6.98 -21.98 39.96
CA GLY A 99 6.20 -23.20 39.71
C GLY A 99 5.66 -23.33 38.28
N VAL A 100 6.26 -22.61 37.33
CA VAL A 100 5.93 -22.65 35.90
C VAL A 100 6.98 -23.48 35.17
N VAL A 101 6.57 -24.47 34.38
CA VAL A 101 7.52 -25.36 33.71
C VAL A 101 8.22 -24.65 32.56
N PHE A 102 9.54 -24.55 32.62
CA PHE A 102 10.35 -24.08 31.48
C PHE A 102 10.54 -25.21 30.46
N ILE A 103 10.01 -25.04 29.24
CA ILE A 103 10.07 -26.04 28.18
C ILE A 103 11.42 -25.94 27.44
N GLY A 104 12.45 -26.52 28.04
CA GLY A 104 13.83 -26.51 27.55
C GLY A 104 14.76 -27.25 28.52
N PRO A 105 16.09 -27.12 28.36
CA PRO A 105 17.06 -27.63 29.33
C PRO A 105 16.86 -27.01 30.72
N THR A 106 17.43 -27.62 31.76
CA THR A 106 17.37 -27.06 33.12
C THR A 106 18.25 -25.81 33.22
N ALA A 107 17.97 -24.93 34.20
CA ALA A 107 18.81 -23.74 34.45
C ALA A 107 20.29 -24.11 34.66
N HIS A 108 20.56 -25.26 35.32
CA HIS A 108 21.90 -25.80 35.50
C HIS A 108 22.55 -26.17 34.15
N GLN A 109 21.84 -26.90 33.28
CA GLN A 109 22.36 -27.30 31.95
C GLN A 109 22.64 -26.09 31.05
N ILE A 110 21.79 -25.07 31.09
CA ILE A 110 22.03 -23.80 30.38
C ILE A 110 23.31 -23.15 30.92
N GLY A 111 23.51 -23.13 32.24
CA GLY A 111 24.71 -22.58 32.86
C GLY A 111 26.00 -23.31 32.49
N GLU A 112 25.96 -24.64 32.43
CA GLU A 112 27.13 -25.47 32.08
C GLU A 112 27.64 -25.18 30.66
N PHE A 113 26.76 -24.91 29.70
CA PHE A 113 27.15 -24.60 28.32
C PHE A 113 27.24 -23.09 27.99
N GLY A 114 26.63 -22.22 28.79
CA GLY A 114 26.66 -20.77 28.58
C GLY A 114 28.05 -20.15 28.76
N LEU A 115 28.96 -20.82 29.46
CA LEU A 115 30.35 -20.40 29.64
C LEU A 115 31.29 -21.18 28.71
N LYS A 116 31.98 -20.48 27.79
CA LYS A 116 32.84 -21.10 26.77
C LYS A 116 33.89 -22.06 27.32
N HIS A 117 34.57 -21.70 28.41
CA HIS A 117 35.58 -22.55 29.02
C HIS A 117 34.96 -23.84 29.58
N ARG A 118 33.80 -23.73 30.22
CA ARG A 118 33.09 -24.86 30.83
C ARG A 118 32.54 -25.82 29.76
N ALA A 119 31.94 -25.28 28.70
CA ALA A 119 31.49 -26.07 27.55
C ALA A 119 32.64 -26.89 26.94
N ARG A 120 33.83 -26.30 26.82
CA ARG A 120 35.03 -26.99 26.30
C ARG A 120 35.56 -28.06 27.25
N GLU A 121 35.54 -27.83 28.56
CA GLU A 121 35.89 -28.85 29.55
C GLU A 121 34.96 -30.07 29.45
N LEU A 122 33.66 -29.83 29.32
CA LEU A 122 32.66 -30.87 29.13
C LEU A 122 32.85 -31.62 27.81
N ALA A 123 33.09 -30.91 26.72
CA ALA A 123 33.40 -31.49 25.41
C ALA A 123 34.65 -32.38 25.49
N ALA A 124 35.74 -31.90 26.10
CA ALA A 124 36.95 -32.68 26.30
C ALA A 124 36.73 -33.91 27.20
N ALA A 125 35.95 -33.77 28.28
CA ALA A 125 35.60 -34.87 29.18
C ALA A 125 34.71 -35.93 28.50
N ALA A 126 33.85 -35.52 27.57
CA ALA A 126 33.03 -36.41 26.74
C ALA A 126 33.83 -37.02 25.57
N GLY A 127 35.10 -36.67 25.41
CA GLY A 127 35.97 -37.16 24.32
C GLY A 127 35.65 -36.57 22.95
N VAL A 128 35.00 -35.40 22.91
CA VAL A 128 34.71 -34.69 21.66
C VAL A 128 36.01 -34.06 21.13
N PRO A 129 36.33 -34.24 19.83
CA PRO A 129 37.52 -33.61 19.23
C PRO A 129 37.50 -32.08 19.37
N MET A 130 38.60 -31.52 19.86
CA MET A 130 38.78 -30.07 20.05
C MET A 130 39.70 -29.50 18.97
N THR A 131 39.47 -28.26 18.54
CA THR A 131 40.38 -27.57 17.61
C THR A 131 41.79 -27.51 18.21
N PRO A 132 42.83 -27.90 17.46
CA PRO A 132 44.21 -27.79 17.94
C PRO A 132 44.50 -26.34 18.32
N GLY A 133 44.92 -26.13 19.56
CA GLY A 133 45.08 -24.80 20.12
C GLY A 133 45.84 -24.81 21.42
N THR A 134 45.95 -23.63 22.03
CA THR A 134 46.66 -23.42 23.29
C THR A 134 45.69 -23.16 24.44
N PRO A 135 46.11 -23.39 25.69
CA PRO A 135 45.54 -22.64 26.80
C PRO A 135 45.83 -21.14 26.66
N LEU A 136 45.42 -20.36 27.66
CA LEU A 136 45.78 -18.94 27.76
C LEU A 136 47.29 -18.74 27.66
N LEU A 137 47.71 -17.83 26.78
CA LEU A 137 49.11 -17.52 26.49
C LEU A 137 49.58 -16.35 27.35
N ALA A 138 50.75 -16.49 27.98
CA ALA A 138 51.30 -15.46 28.86
C ALA A 138 52.11 -14.39 28.11
N SER A 139 52.59 -14.68 26.89
CA SER A 139 53.42 -13.78 26.11
C SER A 139 53.33 -14.02 24.60
N LEU A 140 53.75 -13.03 23.82
CA LEU A 140 53.86 -13.14 22.36
C LEU A 140 54.88 -14.21 21.94
N ASP A 141 55.98 -14.36 22.66
CA ASP A 141 56.99 -15.39 22.35
C ASP A 141 56.42 -16.80 22.51
N GLU A 142 55.62 -17.03 23.56
CA GLU A 142 54.90 -18.30 23.75
C GLU A 142 53.89 -18.54 22.62
N ALA A 143 53.19 -17.49 22.18
CA ALA A 143 52.26 -17.56 21.06
C ALA A 143 52.96 -17.95 19.76
N LEU A 144 54.14 -17.39 19.47
CA LEU A 144 54.90 -17.69 18.26
C LEU A 144 55.39 -19.14 18.23
N VAL A 145 55.92 -19.65 19.35
CA VAL A 145 56.33 -21.05 19.48
C VAL A 145 55.13 -22.00 19.34
N ALA A 146 54.00 -21.65 19.94
CA ALA A 146 52.79 -22.43 19.81
C ALA A 146 52.23 -22.42 18.38
N ALA A 147 52.30 -21.28 17.68
CA ALA A 147 51.86 -21.15 16.30
C ALA A 147 52.69 -22.02 15.34
N GLU A 148 54.00 -22.18 15.57
CA GLU A 148 54.83 -23.13 14.80
C GLU A 148 54.38 -24.58 14.99
N HIS A 149 53.98 -24.96 16.21
CA HIS A 149 53.49 -26.31 16.52
C HIS A 149 52.09 -26.57 15.95
N ILE A 150 51.18 -25.58 16.06
CA ILE A 150 49.82 -25.66 15.51
C ILE A 150 49.86 -25.63 13.97
N GLY A 151 50.81 -24.89 13.39
CA GLY A 151 50.94 -24.62 11.97
C GLY A 151 50.04 -23.46 11.52
N TYR A 152 50.62 -22.50 10.81
CA TYR A 152 49.90 -21.38 10.21
C TYR A 152 48.98 -21.83 9.06
N PRO A 153 47.87 -21.11 8.79
CA PRO A 153 47.39 -19.95 9.54
C PRO A 153 46.81 -20.33 10.92
N VAL A 154 46.98 -19.45 11.89
CA VAL A 154 46.41 -19.57 13.25
C VAL A 154 45.43 -18.43 13.50
N MET A 155 44.43 -18.66 14.34
CA MET A 155 43.48 -17.66 14.81
C MET A 155 43.86 -17.25 16.22
N LEU A 156 44.23 -15.99 16.40
CA LEU A 156 44.45 -15.38 17.72
C LEU A 156 43.10 -14.91 18.25
N LYS A 157 42.68 -15.41 19.42
CA LYS A 157 41.36 -15.13 20.02
C LYS A 157 41.50 -14.62 21.44
N SER A 158 40.65 -13.70 21.86
CA SER A 158 40.48 -13.35 23.28
C SER A 158 39.57 -14.35 24.00
N THR A 159 39.76 -14.53 25.31
CA THR A 159 38.94 -15.46 26.13
C THR A 159 37.48 -15.09 26.23
N ALA A 160 37.16 -13.80 26.11
CA ALA A 160 35.81 -13.28 26.27
C ALA A 160 35.18 -12.79 24.94
N GLY A 161 35.85 -12.99 23.80
CA GLY A 161 35.37 -12.54 22.49
C GLY A 161 34.11 -13.29 22.03
N GLY A 162 33.07 -12.55 21.66
CA GLY A 162 31.84 -13.02 21.03
C GLY A 162 31.54 -12.26 19.73
N GLY A 163 30.85 -12.90 18.77
CA GLY A 163 30.38 -12.22 17.55
C GLY A 163 31.47 -11.69 16.60
N GLY A 164 32.66 -12.29 16.59
CA GLY A 164 33.75 -11.85 15.70
C GLY A 164 34.67 -10.77 16.27
N ILE A 165 34.41 -10.26 17.48
CA ILE A 165 35.22 -9.23 18.14
C ILE A 165 36.33 -9.89 18.98
N GLY A 166 37.56 -9.39 18.89
CA GLY A 166 38.71 -9.95 19.61
C GLY A 166 39.23 -11.25 18.98
N LEU A 167 39.14 -11.39 17.66
CA LEU A 167 39.76 -12.50 16.92
C LEU A 167 40.43 -12.02 15.62
N THR A 168 41.62 -12.54 15.33
CA THR A 168 42.40 -12.17 14.14
C THR A 168 43.07 -13.39 13.51
N ARG A 169 42.86 -13.59 12.21
CA ARG A 169 43.59 -14.57 11.41
C ARG A 169 45.03 -14.10 11.21
N CYS A 170 45.98 -14.92 11.61
CA CYS A 170 47.41 -14.68 11.47
C CYS A 170 47.95 -15.72 10.49
N GLU A 171 48.41 -15.27 9.32
CA GLU A 171 48.92 -16.15 8.27
C GLU A 171 50.40 -16.53 8.44
N ASP A 172 51.13 -15.74 9.23
CA ASP A 172 52.52 -15.95 9.56
C ASP A 172 52.89 -15.29 10.90
N ASP A 173 54.17 -15.40 11.27
CA ASP A 173 54.76 -14.77 12.46
C ASP A 173 54.51 -13.25 12.48
N ALA A 174 54.73 -12.55 11.35
CA ALA A 174 54.61 -11.10 11.29
C ALA A 174 53.17 -10.63 11.55
N ALA A 175 52.18 -11.32 10.98
CA ALA A 175 50.77 -11.08 11.22
C ALA A 175 50.41 -11.30 12.70
N LEU A 176 50.91 -12.37 13.33
CA LEU A 176 50.66 -12.66 14.74
C LEU A 176 51.24 -11.58 15.66
N ARG A 177 52.47 -11.11 15.39
CA ARG A 177 53.08 -10.00 16.13
C ARG A 177 52.24 -8.72 16.02
N SER A 178 51.76 -8.41 14.81
CA SER A 178 50.94 -7.22 14.58
C SER A 178 49.57 -7.32 15.25
N ALA A 179 48.99 -8.51 15.32
CA ALA A 179 47.66 -8.73 15.87
C ALA A 179 47.62 -8.77 17.41
N TRP A 180 48.71 -9.20 18.05
CA TRP A 180 48.79 -9.48 19.49
C TRP A 180 48.21 -8.38 20.40
N GLU A 181 48.79 -7.18 20.34
CA GLU A 181 48.37 -6.06 21.18
C GLU A 181 46.99 -5.52 20.80
N SER A 182 46.56 -5.68 19.54
CA SER A 182 45.23 -5.26 19.11
C SER A 182 44.15 -6.17 19.70
N VAL A 183 44.33 -7.49 19.61
CA VAL A 183 43.36 -8.47 20.11
C VAL A 183 43.25 -8.42 21.64
N ARG A 184 44.37 -8.30 22.35
CA ARG A 184 44.37 -8.15 23.81
C ARG A 184 43.63 -6.89 24.26
N ARG A 185 43.88 -5.76 23.59
CA ARG A 185 43.23 -4.48 23.90
C ARG A 185 41.73 -4.51 23.58
N GLN A 186 41.33 -5.18 22.50
CA GLN A 186 39.91 -5.43 22.23
C GLN A 186 39.27 -6.31 23.30
N GLY A 187 39.94 -7.39 23.73
CA GLY A 187 39.48 -8.21 24.86
C GLY A 187 39.24 -7.40 26.13
N GLU A 188 40.21 -6.56 26.49
CA GLU A 188 40.16 -5.72 27.69
C GLU A 188 39.07 -4.64 27.59
N GLN A 189 38.97 -3.95 26.46
CA GLN A 189 38.02 -2.87 26.25
C GLN A 189 36.56 -3.34 26.22
N PHE A 190 36.30 -4.47 25.55
CA PHE A 190 34.92 -4.94 25.34
C PHE A 190 34.47 -5.91 26.43
N PHE A 191 35.40 -6.57 27.13
CA PHE A 191 35.06 -7.68 28.02
C PHE A 191 35.82 -7.70 29.34
N SER A 192 36.62 -6.65 29.65
CA SER A 192 37.44 -6.58 30.86
C SER A 192 38.40 -7.77 31.05
N ASP A 193 38.78 -8.46 29.97
CA ASP A 193 39.67 -9.62 29.98
C ASP A 193 40.69 -9.54 28.83
N ALA A 194 41.98 -9.43 29.18
CA ALA A 194 43.09 -9.33 28.24
C ALA A 194 43.72 -10.70 27.88
N GLY A 195 43.11 -11.80 28.31
CA GLY A 195 43.54 -13.17 28.00
C GLY A 195 43.38 -13.49 26.53
N VAL A 196 44.41 -14.13 25.94
CA VAL A 196 44.40 -14.58 24.55
C VAL A 196 44.93 -16.01 24.41
N PHE A 197 44.46 -16.71 23.39
CA PHE A 197 44.89 -18.07 23.05
C PHE A 197 44.94 -18.23 21.52
N LEU A 198 45.65 -19.24 21.05
CA LEU A 198 45.73 -19.59 19.64
C LEU A 198 44.91 -20.85 19.34
N GLU A 199 44.27 -20.86 18.19
CA GLU A 199 43.70 -22.06 17.57
C GLU A 199 44.14 -22.16 16.13
N ARG A 200 44.15 -23.38 15.58
CA ARG A 200 44.31 -23.57 14.14
C ARG A 200 43.20 -22.82 13.39
N CYS A 201 43.57 -22.05 12.37
CA CYS A 201 42.62 -21.42 11.47
C CYS A 201 42.29 -22.37 10.32
N ILE A 202 41.01 -22.68 10.14
CA ILE A 202 40.52 -23.52 9.03
C ILE A 202 39.86 -22.59 8.01
N ASP A 203 40.58 -22.23 6.95
CA ASP A 203 40.15 -21.20 5.99
C ASP A 203 38.88 -21.59 5.22
N ARG A 204 38.71 -22.88 4.91
CA ARG A 204 37.52 -23.45 4.26
C ARG A 204 36.73 -24.37 5.20
N ALA A 205 36.47 -23.85 6.40
CA ALA A 205 35.66 -24.53 7.40
C ALA A 205 34.21 -24.67 6.92
N ARG A 206 33.67 -25.89 7.01
CA ARG A 206 32.22 -26.11 7.02
C ARG A 206 31.69 -26.02 8.44
N HIS A 207 30.43 -25.63 8.57
CA HIS A 207 29.71 -25.65 9.83
C HIS A 207 28.72 -26.81 9.76
N VAL A 208 28.99 -27.86 10.53
CA VAL A 208 28.12 -29.04 10.63
C VAL A 208 27.65 -29.16 12.06
N GLU A 209 26.36 -29.33 12.26
CA GLU A 209 25.76 -29.37 13.59
C GLU A 209 24.85 -30.58 13.77
N VAL A 210 24.73 -31.08 15.00
CA VAL A 210 23.93 -32.27 15.31
C VAL A 210 22.75 -31.89 16.18
N GLN A 211 21.55 -32.20 15.72
CA GLN A 211 20.35 -32.14 16.55
C GLN A 211 20.39 -33.26 17.58
N ILE A 212 20.42 -32.90 18.86
CA ILE A 212 20.21 -33.85 19.96
C ILE A 212 18.86 -33.63 20.61
N PHE A 213 18.31 -34.70 21.19
CA PHE A 213 17.12 -34.67 22.00
C PHE A 213 17.31 -35.56 23.24
N GLY A 214 17.03 -35.04 24.42
CA GLY A 214 17.26 -35.74 25.68
C GLY A 214 16.06 -35.68 26.65
N ASP A 215 15.97 -36.66 27.54
CA ASP A 215 14.86 -36.77 28.50
C ASP A 215 15.11 -36.10 29.85
N GLY A 216 16.31 -35.57 30.09
CA GLY A 216 16.69 -35.03 31.39
C GLY A 216 17.11 -36.09 32.43
N GLN A 217 17.08 -37.38 32.08
CA GLN A 217 17.33 -38.52 32.96
C GLN A 217 18.52 -39.38 32.50
N GLY A 218 19.31 -38.86 31.56
CA GLY A 218 20.56 -39.45 31.11
C GLY A 218 20.51 -40.09 29.73
N LYS A 219 19.33 -40.19 29.09
CA LYS A 219 19.22 -40.72 27.72
C LYS A 219 19.14 -39.57 26.72
N VAL A 220 20.02 -39.61 25.72
CA VAL A 220 20.09 -38.64 24.62
C VAL A 220 20.13 -39.37 23.28
N ILE A 221 19.52 -38.80 22.25
CA ILE A 221 19.57 -39.30 20.88
C ILE A 221 19.97 -38.19 19.92
N ALA A 222 20.72 -38.52 18.87
CA ALA A 222 20.97 -37.63 17.74
C ALA A 222 19.93 -37.89 16.64
N LEU A 223 19.24 -36.83 16.20
CA LEU A 223 18.18 -36.90 15.19
C LEU A 223 18.69 -36.68 13.76
N GLY A 224 20.00 -36.49 13.60
CA GLY A 224 20.67 -36.21 12.34
C GLY A 224 21.53 -34.95 12.42
N GLU A 225 22.30 -34.72 11.37
CA GLU A 225 23.14 -33.53 11.23
C GLU A 225 22.63 -32.56 10.16
N ARG A 226 22.96 -31.28 10.31
CA ARG A 226 22.67 -30.20 9.36
C ARG A 226 23.99 -29.55 8.95
N ASP A 227 24.08 -29.15 7.68
CA ASP A 227 25.12 -28.24 7.21
C ASP A 227 24.58 -26.81 7.20
N CYS A 228 25.23 -25.94 7.96
CA CYS A 228 24.89 -24.53 8.09
C CYS A 228 26.04 -23.63 7.59
N SER A 229 26.82 -24.10 6.61
CA SER A 229 28.03 -23.42 6.13
C SER A 229 27.76 -22.17 5.32
N LEU A 230 26.58 -22.02 4.71
CA LEU A 230 26.25 -20.83 3.93
C LEU A 230 25.86 -19.67 4.86
N GLN A 231 26.89 -18.97 5.32
CA GLN A 231 26.81 -17.84 6.24
C GLN A 231 27.35 -16.57 5.60
N ARG A 232 26.75 -15.43 5.97
CA ARG A 232 27.22 -14.09 5.63
C ARG A 232 27.59 -13.38 6.94
N ARG A 233 28.85 -12.99 7.12
CA ARG A 233 29.32 -12.39 8.39
C ARG A 233 28.87 -13.18 9.63
N ASN A 234 29.00 -14.51 9.54
CA ASN A 234 28.59 -15.46 10.58
C ASN A 234 27.07 -15.55 10.86
N GLN A 235 26.22 -14.96 10.01
CA GLN A 235 24.78 -15.15 10.05
C GLN A 235 24.39 -16.24 9.05
N LYS A 236 23.72 -17.30 9.52
CA LYS A 236 23.25 -18.40 8.67
C LYS A 236 22.13 -17.92 7.73
N VAL A 237 22.20 -18.31 6.46
CA VAL A 237 21.24 -17.90 5.41
C VAL A 237 20.55 -19.10 4.76
N LEU A 238 21.27 -20.21 4.63
CA LEU A 238 20.80 -21.45 4.03
C LEU A 238 21.37 -22.64 4.79
N GLU A 239 20.51 -23.60 5.09
CA GLU A 239 20.83 -24.84 5.79
C GLU A 239 20.30 -26.06 5.03
N GLU A 240 21.01 -27.17 5.10
CA GLU A 240 20.57 -28.42 4.46
C GLU A 240 20.84 -29.66 5.32
N THR A 241 20.01 -30.68 5.14
CA THR A 241 20.22 -32.01 5.72
C THR A 241 19.85 -33.09 4.70
N PRO A 242 20.59 -34.19 4.61
CA PRO A 242 21.85 -34.46 5.33
C PRO A 242 23.02 -33.61 4.80
N ALA A 243 24.06 -33.42 5.61
CA ALA A 243 25.25 -32.65 5.22
C ALA A 243 25.91 -33.28 3.97
N PRO A 244 26.16 -32.50 2.89
CA PRO A 244 26.69 -33.03 1.64
C PRO A 244 28.13 -33.49 1.81
N SER A 245 28.56 -34.49 1.04
CA SER A 245 29.97 -34.95 1.01
C SER A 245 30.59 -35.24 2.38
N LEU A 246 29.79 -35.66 3.38
CA LEU A 246 30.25 -36.07 4.70
C LEU A 246 30.34 -37.60 4.77
N PRO A 247 31.55 -38.20 4.86
CA PRO A 247 31.72 -39.65 4.91
C PRO A 247 30.94 -40.30 6.06
N ALA A 248 30.44 -41.53 5.82
CA ALA A 248 29.61 -42.24 6.79
C ALA A 248 30.32 -42.47 8.14
N ALA A 249 31.63 -42.76 8.12
CA ALA A 249 32.43 -42.95 9.33
C ALA A 249 32.50 -41.66 10.17
N THR A 250 32.81 -40.53 9.53
CA THR A 250 32.86 -39.21 10.17
C THR A 250 31.51 -38.78 10.70
N ARG A 251 30.44 -38.99 9.93
CA ARG A 251 29.06 -38.76 10.35
C ARG A 251 28.72 -39.56 11.61
N SER A 252 28.98 -40.87 11.63
CA SER A 252 28.72 -41.70 12.81
C SER A 252 29.50 -41.21 14.03
N ALA A 253 30.77 -40.85 13.87
CA ALA A 253 31.60 -40.32 14.96
C ALA A 253 31.07 -38.98 15.50
N LEU A 254 30.63 -38.10 14.61
CA LEU A 254 30.06 -36.78 14.92
C LEU A 254 28.70 -36.88 15.65
N LEU A 255 27.83 -37.81 15.23
CA LEU A 255 26.58 -38.09 15.93
C LEU A 255 26.84 -38.71 17.32
N GLU A 256 27.76 -39.67 17.41
CA GLU A 256 28.11 -40.33 18.67
C GLU A 256 28.76 -39.36 19.67
N SER A 257 29.61 -38.44 19.22
CA SER A 257 30.21 -37.42 20.09
C SER A 257 29.15 -36.45 20.65
N ALA A 258 28.16 -36.08 19.84
CA ALA A 258 27.06 -35.21 20.28
C ALA A 258 26.20 -35.90 21.36
N VAL A 259 25.88 -37.19 21.18
CA VAL A 259 25.14 -37.98 22.17
C VAL A 259 25.92 -38.07 23.48
N LYS A 260 27.20 -38.46 23.44
CA LYS A 260 28.04 -38.58 24.65
C LYS A 260 28.11 -37.27 25.44
N LEU A 261 28.24 -36.14 24.75
CA LEU A 261 28.25 -34.82 25.40
C LEU A 261 26.92 -34.51 26.08
N GLY A 262 25.80 -34.81 25.44
CA GLY A 262 24.47 -34.65 26.03
C GLY A 262 24.22 -35.57 27.24
N GLU A 263 24.61 -36.85 27.15
CA GLU A 263 24.48 -37.83 28.23
C GLU A 263 25.28 -37.42 29.47
N LEU A 264 26.48 -36.86 29.29
CA LEU A 264 27.36 -36.41 30.38
C LEU A 264 26.69 -35.39 31.32
N VAL A 265 25.76 -34.58 30.81
CA VAL A 265 25.04 -33.54 31.57
C VAL A 265 23.56 -33.86 31.76
N ASN A 266 23.14 -35.09 31.48
CA ASN A 266 21.74 -35.54 31.48
C ASN A 266 20.83 -34.58 30.69
N TYR A 267 21.25 -34.14 29.50
CA TYR A 267 20.59 -33.08 28.74
C TYR A 267 19.07 -33.32 28.60
N ARG A 268 18.27 -32.25 28.75
CA ARG A 268 16.80 -32.30 28.63
C ARG A 268 16.33 -31.49 27.41
N SER A 269 15.30 -31.98 26.72
CA SER A 269 14.65 -31.32 25.59
C SER A 269 15.54 -31.29 24.33
N ALA A 270 15.28 -30.35 23.42
CA ALA A 270 16.07 -30.16 22.20
C ALA A 270 17.35 -29.34 22.47
N GLY A 271 18.43 -29.71 21.79
CA GLY A 271 19.70 -28.98 21.79
C GLY A 271 20.50 -29.26 20.52
N THR A 272 21.49 -28.43 20.25
CA THR A 272 22.36 -28.64 19.09
C THR A 272 23.82 -28.59 19.50
N VAL A 273 24.60 -29.56 19.05
CA VAL A 273 26.07 -29.54 19.18
C VAL A 273 26.66 -29.12 17.84
N GLU A 274 27.33 -27.98 17.80
CA GLU A 274 27.90 -27.40 16.59
C GLU A 274 29.38 -27.78 16.43
N TYR A 275 29.81 -28.01 15.18
CA TYR A 275 31.17 -28.41 14.83
C TYR A 275 31.71 -27.59 13.65
N ILE A 276 33.02 -27.34 13.69
CA ILE A 276 33.80 -26.97 12.52
C ILE A 276 34.24 -28.25 11.81
N TYR A 277 33.99 -28.38 10.52
CA TYR A 277 34.44 -29.51 9.71
C TYR A 277 35.47 -29.07 8.65
N ASP A 278 36.67 -29.65 8.71
CA ASP A 278 37.74 -29.52 7.71
C ASP A 278 37.60 -30.64 6.68
N ALA A 279 36.87 -30.35 5.59
CA ALA A 279 36.59 -31.32 4.54
C ALA A 279 37.86 -31.84 3.83
N ALA A 280 38.97 -31.10 3.87
CA ALA A 280 40.22 -31.54 3.24
C ALA A 280 40.94 -32.60 4.07
N ARG A 281 40.76 -32.57 5.40
CA ARG A 281 41.34 -33.54 6.34
C ARG A 281 40.37 -34.63 6.80
N ASP A 282 39.08 -34.44 6.53
CA ASP A 282 38.00 -35.25 7.09
C ASP A 282 38.01 -35.26 8.63
N GLU A 283 38.22 -34.08 9.21
CA GLU A 283 38.29 -33.86 10.66
C GLU A 283 37.23 -32.86 11.10
N PHE A 284 36.56 -33.13 12.23
CA PHE A 284 35.62 -32.21 12.85
C PHE A 284 36.06 -31.80 14.25
N TYR A 285 35.65 -30.62 14.69
CA TYR A 285 36.06 -30.03 15.96
C TYR A 285 34.89 -29.33 16.63
N PHE A 286 34.74 -29.51 17.94
CA PHE A 286 33.69 -28.86 18.74
C PHE A 286 33.76 -27.34 18.62
N LEU A 287 32.59 -26.72 18.40
CA LEU A 287 32.42 -25.27 18.38
C LEU A 287 31.68 -24.81 19.64
N GLU A 288 30.41 -25.19 19.77
CA GLU A 288 29.55 -24.84 20.91
C GLU A 288 28.34 -25.79 21.03
N VAL A 289 27.56 -25.61 22.12
CA VAL A 289 26.24 -26.22 22.28
C VAL A 289 25.22 -25.11 22.40
N ASN A 290 24.21 -25.08 21.54
CA ASN A 290 23.05 -24.22 21.77
C ASN A 290 22.04 -24.98 22.63
N THR A 291 21.72 -24.43 23.80
CA THR A 291 20.86 -25.08 24.80
C THR A 291 19.38 -24.81 24.54
N ARG A 292 18.96 -24.92 23.29
CA ARG A 292 17.62 -24.56 22.80
C ARG A 292 17.34 -25.19 21.43
N LEU A 293 16.11 -25.02 20.96
CA LEU A 293 15.77 -25.23 19.55
C LEU A 293 16.46 -24.17 18.68
N GLN A 294 16.72 -24.49 17.41
CA GLN A 294 17.32 -23.57 16.44
C GLN A 294 16.34 -23.22 15.32
N VAL A 295 16.68 -22.19 14.55
CA VAL A 295 15.86 -21.67 13.45
C VAL A 295 15.63 -22.76 12.40
N GLU A 296 16.71 -23.46 12.05
CA GLU A 296 16.84 -24.50 11.03
C GLU A 296 16.33 -25.89 11.45
N HIS A 297 15.64 -26.00 12.60
CA HIS A 297 15.02 -27.27 13.00
C HIS A 297 14.02 -27.86 11.97
N PRO A 298 13.31 -27.10 11.11
CA PRO A 298 12.37 -27.65 10.15
C PRO A 298 12.98 -28.64 9.16
N VAL A 299 14.23 -28.46 8.74
CA VAL A 299 14.86 -29.43 7.81
C VAL A 299 15.00 -30.81 8.45
N THR A 300 15.28 -30.85 9.76
CA THR A 300 15.31 -32.09 10.55
C THR A 300 13.92 -32.68 10.70
N GLU A 301 12.90 -31.87 10.97
CA GLU A 301 11.51 -32.32 11.04
C GLU A 301 11.04 -32.95 9.71
N CYS A 302 11.39 -32.34 8.58
CA CYS A 302 11.03 -32.84 7.25
C CYS A 302 11.59 -34.24 6.97
N VAL A 303 12.86 -34.50 7.30
CA VAL A 303 13.48 -35.81 7.02
C VAL A 303 13.18 -36.86 8.08
N THR A 304 12.79 -36.48 9.29
CA THR A 304 12.46 -37.43 10.38
C THR A 304 10.96 -37.67 10.55
N GLY A 305 10.11 -36.75 10.05
CA GLY A 305 8.68 -36.73 10.32
C GLY A 305 8.32 -36.43 11.78
N LEU A 306 9.27 -35.91 12.57
CA LEU A 306 9.05 -35.49 13.96
C LEU A 306 8.52 -34.05 14.01
N ASP A 307 7.69 -33.76 15.01
CA ASP A 307 7.39 -32.40 15.44
C ASP A 307 8.20 -32.14 16.71
N LEU A 308 9.30 -31.40 16.59
CA LEU A 308 10.23 -31.19 17.70
C LEU A 308 9.61 -30.35 18.82
N VAL A 309 8.68 -29.44 18.50
CA VAL A 309 7.96 -28.67 19.51
C VAL A 309 7.04 -29.59 20.32
N GLU A 310 6.34 -30.52 19.66
CA GLU A 310 5.57 -31.56 20.36
C GLU A 310 6.46 -32.42 21.28
N CYS A 311 7.61 -32.86 20.78
CA CYS A 311 8.55 -33.64 21.60
C CYS A 311 9.03 -32.85 22.83
N MET A 312 9.38 -31.57 22.67
CA MET A 312 9.79 -30.70 23.78
C MET A 312 8.68 -30.57 24.83
N LEU A 313 7.42 -30.39 24.40
CA LEU A 313 6.25 -30.31 25.27
C LEU A 313 6.05 -31.60 26.08
N GLN A 314 6.14 -32.76 25.43
CA GLN A 314 5.99 -34.07 26.08
C GLN A 314 7.02 -34.27 27.19
N VAL A 315 8.30 -34.05 26.92
CA VAL A 315 9.37 -34.19 27.93
C VAL A 315 9.18 -33.21 29.09
N ALA A 316 8.83 -31.95 28.79
CA ALA A 316 8.58 -30.96 29.83
C ALA A 316 7.37 -31.34 30.71
N ALA A 317 6.38 -32.03 30.16
CA ALA A 317 5.23 -32.56 30.91
C ALA A 317 5.54 -33.86 31.70
N GLY A 318 6.77 -34.36 31.66
CA GLY A 318 7.18 -35.60 32.31
C GLY A 318 6.79 -36.87 31.55
N GLU A 319 6.40 -36.76 30.28
CA GLU A 319 6.10 -37.90 29.42
C GLU A 319 7.39 -38.47 28.81
N GLN A 320 7.42 -39.78 28.57
CA GLN A 320 8.56 -40.45 27.96
C GLN A 320 8.60 -40.20 26.45
N PRO A 321 9.75 -39.80 25.87
CA PRO A 321 9.90 -39.71 24.42
C PRO A 321 9.61 -41.04 23.72
N ASP A 322 9.02 -40.98 22.54
CA ASP A 322 8.96 -42.16 21.66
C ASP A 322 10.34 -42.44 21.05
N TRP A 323 11.17 -43.12 21.83
CA TRP A 323 12.52 -43.50 21.44
C TRP A 323 12.56 -44.36 20.18
N ALA A 324 11.53 -45.16 19.92
CA ALA A 324 11.49 -46.02 18.76
C ALA A 324 11.27 -45.19 17.48
N ARG A 325 10.39 -44.19 17.54
CA ARG A 325 10.19 -43.23 16.45
C ARG A 325 11.42 -42.34 16.25
N MET A 326 12.00 -41.81 17.33
CA MET A 326 13.19 -40.94 17.26
C MET A 326 14.44 -41.66 16.73
N ALA A 327 14.53 -42.99 16.90
CA ALA A 327 15.65 -43.78 16.39
C ALA A 327 15.54 -44.16 14.90
N GLN A 328 14.44 -43.81 14.23
CA GLN A 328 14.32 -44.02 12.79
C GLN A 328 15.29 -43.13 12.02
N ALA A 329 15.97 -43.70 11.03
CA ALA A 329 16.92 -42.95 10.22
C ALA A 329 16.19 -41.88 9.38
N PRO A 330 16.74 -40.65 9.27
CA PRO A 330 16.24 -39.62 8.37
C PRO A 330 16.04 -40.13 6.94
N GLN A 331 14.95 -39.70 6.29
CA GLN A 331 14.55 -40.08 4.93
C GLN A 331 14.57 -38.88 3.99
N GLY A 332 15.25 -39.03 2.85
CA GLY A 332 15.35 -37.98 1.84
C GLY A 332 16.34 -36.86 2.20
N ALA A 333 16.12 -35.69 1.60
CA ALA A 333 16.89 -34.48 1.87
C ALA A 333 15.97 -33.27 1.98
N SER A 334 16.36 -32.30 2.81
CA SER A 334 15.63 -31.06 3.01
C SER A 334 16.58 -29.87 3.05
N ILE A 335 16.11 -28.74 2.51
CA ILE A 335 16.85 -27.49 2.39
C ILE A 335 15.94 -26.39 2.92
N GLU A 336 16.50 -25.49 3.73
CA GLU A 336 15.85 -24.27 4.20
C GLU A 336 16.61 -23.05 3.69
N VAL A 337 15.88 -22.02 3.31
CA VAL A 337 16.41 -20.68 3.06
C VAL A 337 15.67 -19.66 3.93
N ARG A 338 16.41 -18.67 4.42
CA ARG A 338 15.88 -17.60 5.27
C ARG A 338 15.63 -16.34 4.46
N ILE A 339 14.37 -15.96 4.37
CA ILE A 339 13.95 -14.74 3.70
C ILE A 339 13.92 -13.60 4.72
N TYR A 340 14.68 -12.54 4.41
CA TYR A 340 14.87 -11.36 5.23
C TYR A 340 14.34 -10.11 4.53
N ALA A 341 13.75 -9.21 5.31
CA ALA A 341 13.49 -7.82 4.96
C ALA A 341 14.79 -7.01 5.04
N GLU A 342 15.72 -7.31 4.13
CA GLU A 342 17.02 -6.66 3.99
C GLU A 342 17.26 -6.29 2.53
N ASP A 343 18.03 -5.22 2.30
CA ASP A 343 18.46 -4.80 0.97
C ASP A 343 19.92 -5.26 0.68
N PRO A 344 20.14 -6.29 -0.16
CA PRO A 344 21.48 -6.76 -0.48
C PRO A 344 22.41 -5.70 -1.10
N LEU A 345 21.87 -4.73 -1.85
CA LEU A 345 22.66 -3.65 -2.46
C LEU A 345 23.15 -2.65 -1.41
N LYS A 346 22.36 -2.44 -0.35
CA LYS A 346 22.71 -1.56 0.78
C LYS A 346 23.36 -2.32 1.91
N ASN A 347 24.22 -3.29 1.56
CA ASN A 347 24.97 -4.09 2.52
C ASN A 347 24.06 -4.82 3.53
N PHE A 348 22.88 -5.25 3.06
CA PHE A 348 21.83 -5.93 3.82
C PHE A 348 21.31 -5.07 4.98
N GLN A 349 21.15 -3.78 4.74
CA GLN A 349 20.45 -2.92 5.67
C GLN A 349 19.00 -3.40 5.83
N PRO A 350 18.45 -3.46 7.07
CA PRO A 350 17.04 -3.77 7.28
C PRO A 350 16.11 -2.80 6.52
N SER A 351 15.07 -3.35 5.90
CA SER A 351 14.11 -2.63 5.08
C SER A 351 12.71 -2.71 5.70
N PRO A 352 12.38 -1.87 6.70
CA PRO A 352 11.06 -1.84 7.29
C PRO A 352 10.00 -1.28 6.33
N GLY A 353 8.74 -1.60 6.57
CA GLY A 353 7.62 -1.11 5.78
C GLY A 353 6.50 -2.14 5.63
N VAL A 354 5.51 -1.81 4.81
CA VAL A 354 4.34 -2.67 4.58
C VAL A 354 4.59 -3.60 3.41
N LEU A 355 4.36 -4.89 3.61
CA LEU A 355 4.32 -5.88 2.54
C LEU A 355 3.02 -5.73 1.77
N THR A 356 3.08 -5.26 0.53
CA THR A 356 1.91 -5.02 -0.33
C THR A 356 1.45 -6.25 -1.10
N GLU A 357 2.30 -7.28 -1.20
CA GLU A 357 1.90 -8.62 -1.63
C GLU A 357 2.82 -9.65 -0.97
N VAL A 358 2.23 -10.74 -0.50
CA VAL A 358 2.92 -11.93 0.00
C VAL A 358 2.31 -13.15 -0.68
N SER A 359 3.10 -13.87 -1.49
CA SER A 359 2.69 -15.11 -2.14
C SER A 359 3.81 -16.13 -2.05
N PHE A 360 3.48 -17.31 -1.54
CA PHE A 360 4.36 -18.47 -1.48
C PHE A 360 3.71 -19.65 -2.21
N PRO A 361 4.49 -20.63 -2.70
CA PRO A 361 3.93 -21.84 -3.30
C PRO A 361 3.29 -22.76 -2.26
N ASP A 362 2.21 -23.45 -2.64
CA ASP A 362 1.41 -24.29 -1.72
C ASP A 362 2.04 -25.66 -1.41
N ASP A 363 2.99 -26.14 -2.24
CA ASP A 363 3.56 -27.49 -2.16
C ASP A 363 4.87 -27.57 -1.34
N VAL A 364 5.19 -26.50 -0.62
CA VAL A 364 6.36 -26.37 0.26
C VAL A 364 5.96 -25.97 1.67
N ARG A 365 6.82 -26.26 2.64
CA ARG A 365 6.62 -25.79 4.01
C ARG A 365 7.13 -24.36 4.10
N VAL A 366 6.29 -23.47 4.60
CA VAL A 366 6.65 -22.08 4.90
C VAL A 366 6.39 -21.80 6.37
N ASP A 367 7.46 -21.54 7.12
CA ASP A 367 7.36 -21.05 8.49
C ASP A 367 7.52 -19.52 8.44
N SER A 368 6.41 -18.78 8.59
CA SER A 368 6.32 -17.33 8.42
C SER A 368 5.37 -16.70 9.44
N TRP A 369 5.48 -15.37 9.61
CA TRP A 369 4.54 -14.54 10.37
C TRP A 369 3.96 -13.38 9.54
N ILE A 370 4.28 -13.34 8.24
CA ILE A 370 3.87 -12.28 7.32
C ILE A 370 2.72 -12.73 6.42
N THR A 371 1.84 -11.79 6.11
CA THR A 371 0.77 -11.85 5.12
C THR A 371 0.72 -10.53 4.35
N THR A 372 -0.05 -10.46 3.27
CA THR A 372 -0.30 -9.19 2.58
C THR A 372 -0.89 -8.18 3.57
N GLY A 373 -0.27 -7.00 3.69
CA GLY A 373 -0.62 -5.96 4.65
C GLY A 373 0.08 -6.04 6.00
N THR A 374 1.01 -6.99 6.21
CA THR A 374 1.89 -6.97 7.38
C THR A 374 2.87 -5.80 7.33
N GLU A 375 2.98 -5.06 8.42
CA GLU A 375 4.01 -4.04 8.62
C GLU A 375 5.23 -4.66 9.31
N VAL A 376 6.38 -4.62 8.64
CA VAL A 376 7.66 -5.10 9.15
C VAL A 376 8.38 -3.92 9.82
N SER A 377 8.58 -4.01 11.13
CA SER A 377 9.25 -2.96 11.91
C SER A 377 10.78 -3.11 11.90
N ALA A 378 11.49 -2.04 12.27
CA ALA A 378 12.95 -2.04 12.41
C ALA A 378 13.43 -2.40 13.84
N PHE A 379 12.53 -2.73 14.77
CA PHE A 379 12.87 -2.87 16.19
C PHE A 379 13.49 -4.23 16.56
N TYR A 380 13.28 -5.25 15.72
CA TYR A 380 13.67 -6.63 15.99
C TYR A 380 14.50 -7.20 14.84
N ASP A 381 14.46 -8.52 14.68
CA ASP A 381 15.09 -9.25 13.61
C ASP A 381 14.31 -9.11 12.27
N PRO A 382 15.01 -8.94 11.13
CA PRO A 382 14.37 -8.77 9.83
C PRO A 382 13.94 -10.09 9.14
N MET A 383 14.04 -11.27 9.78
CA MET A 383 13.58 -12.53 9.17
C MET A 383 12.06 -12.55 9.10
N ILE A 384 11.54 -12.68 7.89
CA ILE A 384 10.10 -12.64 7.62
C ILE A 384 9.52 -14.02 7.32
N ALA A 385 10.31 -14.90 6.71
CA ALA A 385 9.89 -16.26 6.40
C ALA A 385 11.06 -17.22 6.28
N LYS A 386 10.79 -18.50 6.48
CA LYS A 386 11.66 -19.63 6.13
C LYS A 386 10.94 -20.46 5.08
N LEU A 387 11.60 -20.70 3.97
CA LEU A 387 11.10 -21.53 2.89
C LEU A 387 11.82 -22.87 2.95
N ILE A 388 11.06 -23.96 3.16
CA ILE A 388 11.60 -25.29 3.45
C ILE A 388 11.05 -26.30 2.44
N VAL A 389 11.96 -27.02 1.79
CA VAL A 389 11.62 -28.08 0.82
C VAL A 389 12.10 -29.44 1.31
N HIS A 390 11.39 -30.48 0.91
CA HIS A 390 11.75 -31.88 1.18
C HIS A 390 11.54 -32.70 -0.08
N ALA A 391 12.50 -33.57 -0.37
CA ALA A 391 12.46 -34.49 -1.50
C ALA A 391 13.23 -35.79 -1.20
N GLU A 392 13.15 -36.75 -2.11
CA GLU A 392 13.76 -38.09 -1.96
C GLU A 392 15.29 -38.08 -1.95
N ASN A 393 15.92 -37.03 -2.49
CA ASN A 393 17.37 -36.83 -2.47
C ASN A 393 17.71 -35.34 -2.61
N ARG A 394 18.99 -35.01 -2.44
CA ARG A 394 19.49 -33.62 -2.47
C ARG A 394 19.27 -32.93 -3.82
N GLU A 395 19.45 -33.61 -4.94
CA GLU A 395 19.26 -33.04 -6.28
C GLU A 395 17.80 -32.63 -6.52
N ALA A 396 16.87 -33.50 -6.12
CA ALA A 396 15.44 -33.21 -6.17
C ALA A 396 15.06 -32.05 -5.23
N ALA A 397 15.64 -31.99 -4.02
CA ALA A 397 15.42 -30.90 -3.08
C ALA A 397 15.95 -29.56 -3.62
N LEU A 398 17.13 -29.55 -4.25
CA LEU A 398 17.69 -28.36 -4.91
C LEU A 398 16.76 -27.84 -6.00
N LYS A 399 16.30 -28.72 -6.89
CA LYS A 399 15.36 -28.35 -7.96
C LYS A 399 14.06 -27.79 -7.37
N LYS A 400 13.52 -28.44 -6.34
CA LYS A 400 12.31 -27.99 -5.64
C LYS A 400 12.51 -26.62 -4.98
N MET A 401 13.67 -26.37 -4.36
CA MET A 401 14.02 -25.06 -3.77
C MET A 401 14.09 -23.96 -4.84
N GLN A 402 14.72 -24.23 -5.98
CA GLN A 402 14.79 -23.28 -7.09
C GLN A 402 13.40 -22.92 -7.62
N THR A 403 12.55 -23.92 -7.87
CA THR A 403 11.16 -23.69 -8.28
C THR A 403 10.40 -22.88 -7.24
N ALA A 404 10.51 -23.23 -5.95
CA ALA A 404 9.80 -22.53 -4.88
C ALA A 404 10.21 -21.07 -4.73
N LEU A 405 11.51 -20.77 -4.82
CA LEU A 405 12.03 -19.40 -4.84
C LEU A 405 11.57 -18.63 -6.09
N ASN A 406 11.51 -19.27 -7.25
CA ASN A 406 11.05 -18.65 -8.49
C ASN A 406 9.54 -18.38 -8.51
N GLN A 407 8.75 -19.07 -7.68
CA GLN A 407 7.30 -18.87 -7.53
C GLN A 407 6.93 -17.90 -6.39
N THR A 408 7.86 -17.64 -5.47
CA THR A 408 7.63 -16.72 -4.34
C THR A 408 7.58 -15.26 -4.80
N ARG A 409 6.60 -14.47 -4.33
CA ARG A 409 6.51 -13.01 -4.52
C ARG A 409 6.40 -12.27 -3.20
N LEU A 410 7.21 -11.23 -3.05
CA LEU A 410 7.21 -10.34 -1.91
C LEU A 410 7.43 -8.91 -2.43
N HIS A 411 6.45 -8.03 -2.22
CA HIS A 411 6.50 -6.65 -2.69
C HIS A 411 6.24 -5.65 -1.57
N GLY A 412 6.72 -4.42 -1.75
CA GLY A 412 6.48 -3.28 -0.86
C GLY A 412 7.70 -2.84 -0.05
N ILE A 413 8.62 -3.76 0.21
CA ILE A 413 9.92 -3.54 0.85
C ILE A 413 11.02 -4.31 0.12
N ALA A 414 12.28 -3.93 0.31
CA ALA A 414 13.40 -4.72 -0.18
C ALA A 414 13.51 -6.03 0.61
N THR A 415 13.84 -7.11 -0.09
CA THR A 415 14.09 -8.43 0.52
C THR A 415 15.34 -9.06 -0.08
N ASN A 416 15.90 -10.06 0.58
CA ASN A 416 16.98 -10.87 0.05
C ASN A 416 16.52 -11.96 -0.93
N LEU A 417 15.27 -11.95 -1.41
CA LEU A 417 14.70 -13.02 -2.23
C LEU A 417 15.50 -13.30 -3.50
N ASP A 418 15.84 -12.26 -4.28
CA ASP A 418 16.65 -12.40 -5.49
C ASP A 418 18.09 -12.82 -5.20
N TYR A 419 18.62 -12.42 -4.06
CA TYR A 419 19.92 -12.89 -3.58
C TYR A 419 19.87 -14.40 -3.33
N LEU A 420 18.82 -14.92 -2.68
CA LEU A 420 18.65 -16.36 -2.43
C LEU A 420 18.52 -17.16 -3.73
N ARG A 421 17.74 -16.67 -4.70
CA ARG A 421 17.61 -17.27 -6.05
C ARG A 421 18.97 -17.50 -6.69
N GLN A 422 19.88 -16.54 -6.57
CA GLN A 422 21.21 -16.63 -7.15
C GLN A 422 22.15 -17.52 -6.33
N VAL A 423 22.10 -17.47 -5.00
CA VAL A 423 22.93 -18.33 -4.14
C VAL A 423 22.65 -19.81 -4.41
N VAL A 424 21.36 -20.20 -4.49
CA VAL A 424 20.99 -21.61 -4.74
C VAL A 424 21.34 -22.10 -6.14
N ALA A 425 21.62 -21.19 -7.07
CA ALA A 425 22.03 -21.49 -8.45
C ALA A 425 23.56 -21.61 -8.61
N THR A 426 24.35 -21.36 -7.55
CA THR A 426 25.81 -21.42 -7.65
C THR A 426 26.35 -22.86 -7.76
N ASP A 427 27.40 -23.05 -8.57
CA ASP A 427 28.07 -24.35 -8.72
C ASP A 427 28.59 -24.92 -7.39
N ALA A 428 29.09 -24.05 -6.51
CA ALA A 428 29.61 -24.44 -5.20
C ALA A 428 28.50 -25.01 -4.30
N PHE A 429 27.30 -24.41 -4.33
CA PHE A 429 26.16 -24.99 -3.62
C PHE A 429 25.68 -26.29 -4.28
N HIS A 430 25.53 -26.33 -5.60
CA HIS A 430 25.15 -27.56 -6.32
C HIS A 430 26.11 -28.73 -6.04
N SER A 431 27.41 -28.48 -6.00
CA SER A 431 28.43 -29.51 -5.74
C SER A 431 28.61 -29.85 -4.25
N GLY A 432 28.00 -29.08 -3.33
CA GLY A 432 28.19 -29.23 -1.88
C GLY A 432 29.57 -28.77 -1.38
N GLN A 433 30.32 -28.02 -2.19
CA GLN A 433 31.63 -27.46 -1.86
C GLN A 433 31.50 -26.06 -1.23
N VAL A 434 30.82 -26.00 -0.09
CA VAL A 434 30.51 -24.76 0.64
C VAL A 434 31.43 -24.58 1.85
N TRP A 435 31.57 -23.34 2.34
CA TRP A 435 32.30 -23.01 3.58
C TRP A 435 31.74 -21.72 4.22
N THR A 436 32.01 -21.51 5.50
CA THR A 436 31.43 -20.46 6.36
C THR A 436 31.65 -19.02 5.91
N ARG A 437 32.59 -18.77 4.99
CA ARG A 437 32.91 -17.42 4.47
C ARG A 437 32.62 -17.29 2.98
N MET A 438 31.95 -18.27 2.37
CA MET A 438 31.69 -18.26 0.92
C MET A 438 30.90 -17.02 0.51
N LEU A 439 29.84 -16.68 1.26
CA LEU A 439 28.95 -15.57 0.94
C LEU A 439 29.56 -14.19 1.22
N ASP A 440 30.64 -14.09 2.02
CA ASP A 440 31.33 -12.81 2.27
C ASP A 440 31.90 -12.19 0.98
N SER A 441 32.16 -13.02 -0.04
CA SER A 441 32.69 -12.62 -1.35
C SER A 441 31.69 -12.75 -2.50
N PHE A 442 30.46 -13.17 -2.21
CA PHE A 442 29.42 -13.34 -3.22
C PHE A 442 28.74 -12.00 -3.51
N SER A 443 28.73 -11.60 -4.78
CA SER A 443 28.04 -10.39 -5.24
C SER A 443 26.88 -10.81 -6.12
N ALA A 444 25.66 -10.61 -5.64
CA ALA A 444 24.45 -10.84 -6.42
C ALA A 444 24.22 -9.69 -7.40
N ALA A 445 23.74 -10.01 -8.60
CA ALA A 445 23.16 -9.03 -9.50
C ALA A 445 21.80 -8.57 -8.95
N SER A 446 21.41 -7.33 -9.18
CA SER A 446 20.09 -6.83 -8.78
C SER A 446 19.47 -6.06 -9.91
N THR A 447 18.36 -6.58 -10.43
CA THR A 447 17.63 -6.01 -11.56
C THR A 447 16.69 -4.91 -11.08
N VAL A 448 17.27 -3.83 -10.53
CA VAL A 448 16.53 -2.74 -9.89
C VAL A 448 17.02 -1.37 -10.33
N ILE A 449 16.14 -0.39 -10.19
CA ILE A 449 16.40 1.04 -10.37
C ILE A 449 16.23 1.72 -9.02
N GLU A 450 17.28 2.37 -8.53
CA GLU A 450 17.26 3.11 -7.27
C GLU A 450 16.84 4.57 -7.51
N VAL A 451 15.91 5.05 -6.68
CA VAL A 451 15.50 6.45 -6.67
C VAL A 451 16.46 7.27 -5.81
N ILE A 452 17.34 8.05 -6.45
CA ILE A 452 18.24 8.98 -5.77
C ILE A 452 17.49 10.26 -5.39
N GLN A 453 16.70 10.78 -6.31
CA GLN A 453 15.75 11.87 -6.06
C GLN A 453 14.43 11.57 -6.78
N PRO A 454 13.27 11.68 -6.10
CA PRO A 454 12.00 11.26 -6.67
C PRO A 454 11.38 12.26 -7.66
N GLY A 455 11.87 13.49 -7.78
CA GLY A 455 11.18 14.57 -8.51
C GLY A 455 9.98 15.12 -7.72
N THR A 456 9.13 15.95 -8.35
CA THR A 456 8.00 16.60 -7.65
C THR A 456 6.88 15.61 -7.34
N TRP A 457 6.49 14.81 -8.32
CA TRP A 457 5.45 13.78 -8.17
C TRP A 457 5.67 12.68 -9.21
N SER A 458 6.24 11.58 -8.75
CA SER A 458 6.56 10.42 -9.58
C SER A 458 5.80 9.19 -9.08
N SER A 459 5.17 8.45 -10.00
CA SER A 459 4.35 7.28 -9.66
C SER A 459 4.43 6.21 -10.73
N ILE A 460 4.23 4.95 -10.33
CA ILE A 460 4.06 3.85 -11.28
C ILE A 460 2.62 3.85 -11.80
N GLN A 461 2.46 3.72 -13.11
CA GLN A 461 1.17 3.64 -13.79
C GLN A 461 1.18 2.49 -14.80
N ASP A 462 0.01 1.91 -15.07
CA ASP A 462 -0.22 1.02 -16.22
C ASP A 462 -1.42 1.51 -17.04
N TYR A 463 -1.63 0.90 -18.21
CA TYR A 463 -2.75 1.17 -19.09
C TYR A 463 -3.54 -0.13 -19.33
N PRO A 464 -4.89 -0.10 -19.31
CA PRO A 464 -5.78 1.07 -19.20
C PRO A 464 -6.00 1.57 -17.76
N GLY A 465 -5.26 1.04 -16.79
CA GLY A 465 -5.49 1.30 -15.37
C GLY A 465 -6.52 0.33 -14.78
N ARG A 466 -7.10 0.72 -13.65
CA ARG A 466 -7.98 -0.10 -12.80
C ARG A 466 -9.46 0.03 -13.17
N LEU A 467 -9.85 -0.64 -14.23
CA LEU A 467 -11.24 -0.68 -14.68
C LEU A 467 -12.06 -1.72 -13.89
N GLY A 468 -13.38 -1.61 -13.92
CA GLY A 468 -14.34 -2.56 -13.35
C GLY A 468 -14.99 -2.11 -12.04
N TYR A 469 -14.61 -0.96 -11.49
CA TYR A 469 -14.94 -0.56 -10.12
C TYR A 469 -15.43 0.89 -9.98
N TRP A 470 -15.82 1.52 -11.10
CA TRP A 470 -16.29 2.91 -11.10
C TRP A 470 -17.61 3.09 -10.34
N ASP A 471 -18.48 2.06 -10.35
CA ASP A 471 -19.73 2.01 -9.56
C ASP A 471 -19.51 1.90 -8.04
N ILE A 472 -18.29 1.61 -7.62
CA ILE A 472 -17.83 1.63 -6.21
C ILE A 472 -17.10 2.93 -5.88
N GLY A 473 -16.76 3.75 -6.88
CA GLY A 473 -15.91 4.93 -6.73
C GLY A 473 -14.42 4.62 -6.58
N VAL A 474 -13.96 3.53 -7.19
CA VAL A 474 -12.53 3.29 -7.35
C VAL A 474 -12.11 3.85 -8.71
N PRO A 475 -11.22 4.86 -8.76
CA PRO A 475 -10.80 5.42 -10.03
C PRO A 475 -9.87 4.49 -10.79
N PRO A 476 -9.85 4.58 -12.13
CA PRO A 476 -8.92 3.79 -12.94
C PRO A 476 -7.47 4.16 -12.68
N SER A 477 -7.20 5.41 -12.28
CA SER A 477 -5.84 5.93 -12.31
C SER A 477 -5.25 5.74 -13.72
N GLY A 478 -4.10 5.11 -13.84
CA GLY A 478 -3.39 5.06 -15.11
C GLY A 478 -2.69 6.37 -15.44
N PRO A 479 -1.97 6.42 -16.57
CA PRO A 479 -1.33 7.62 -17.05
C PRO A 479 -2.35 8.70 -17.38
N MET A 480 -2.05 9.95 -17.01
CA MET A 480 -2.89 11.09 -17.34
C MET A 480 -2.82 11.46 -18.83
N ASP A 481 -1.64 11.30 -19.45
CA ASP A 481 -1.43 11.25 -20.89
C ASP A 481 -1.12 9.79 -21.27
N ASP A 482 -2.19 9.06 -21.60
CA ASP A 482 -2.13 7.66 -21.97
C ASP A 482 -1.49 7.41 -23.34
N TYR A 483 -1.54 8.39 -24.24
CA TYR A 483 -0.95 8.27 -25.56
C TYR A 483 0.58 8.27 -25.51
N ALA A 484 1.20 9.23 -24.81
CA ALA A 484 2.65 9.26 -24.63
C ALA A 484 3.16 8.07 -23.81
N PHE A 485 2.38 7.63 -22.80
CA PHE A 485 2.68 6.44 -22.00
C PHE A 485 2.72 5.17 -22.86
N GLN A 486 1.67 4.91 -23.64
CA GLN A 486 1.61 3.75 -24.53
C GLN A 486 2.73 3.77 -25.58
N LEU A 487 3.03 4.94 -26.14
CA LEU A 487 4.17 5.12 -27.05
C LEU A 487 5.50 4.78 -26.37
N ALA A 488 5.71 5.16 -25.10
CA ALA A 488 6.92 4.82 -24.35
C ALA A 488 7.11 3.30 -24.27
N ASN A 489 6.06 2.59 -23.83
CA ASN A 489 6.06 1.13 -23.72
C ASN A 489 6.31 0.48 -25.08
N ARG A 490 5.63 0.94 -26.13
CA ARG A 490 5.81 0.43 -27.48
C ARG A 490 7.24 0.65 -28.00
N ILE A 491 7.87 1.79 -27.73
CA ILE A 491 9.24 2.08 -28.16
C ILE A 491 10.24 1.07 -27.60
N VAL A 492 10.08 0.64 -26.35
CA VAL A 492 10.92 -0.42 -25.74
C VAL A 492 10.41 -1.84 -26.04
N GLY A 493 9.31 -1.96 -26.78
CA GLY A 493 8.72 -3.20 -27.25
C GLY A 493 7.82 -3.91 -26.24
N ASN A 494 7.45 -3.25 -25.15
CA ASN A 494 6.60 -3.80 -24.10
C ASN A 494 5.18 -4.10 -24.60
N ALA A 495 4.52 -5.03 -23.88
CA ALA A 495 3.07 -5.16 -23.92
C ALA A 495 2.39 -3.88 -23.39
N GLU A 496 1.11 -3.70 -23.72
CA GLU A 496 0.35 -2.49 -23.38
C GLU A 496 0.15 -2.34 -21.86
N GLU A 497 0.02 -3.47 -21.17
CA GLU A 497 -0.21 -3.60 -19.73
C GLU A 497 1.07 -3.42 -18.90
N ALA A 498 2.23 -3.27 -19.53
CA ALA A 498 3.49 -3.10 -18.81
C ALA A 498 3.49 -1.79 -18.02
N ALA A 499 3.82 -1.87 -16.74
CA ALA A 499 3.92 -0.71 -15.88
C ALA A 499 5.11 0.18 -16.27
N ALA A 500 4.90 1.50 -16.25
CA ALA A 500 5.91 2.51 -16.52
C ALA A 500 5.81 3.65 -15.48
N LEU A 501 6.75 4.59 -15.51
CA LEU A 501 6.73 5.74 -14.61
C LEU A 501 6.07 6.95 -15.26
N GLU A 502 5.24 7.65 -14.49
CA GLU A 502 4.73 9.00 -14.76
C GLU A 502 5.40 10.01 -13.83
N PHE A 503 5.93 11.10 -14.40
CA PHE A 503 6.53 12.21 -13.67
C PHE A 503 5.76 13.51 -13.95
N THR A 504 5.44 14.28 -12.92
CA THR A 504 4.74 15.57 -13.05
C THR A 504 5.67 16.73 -12.73
N LEU A 505 5.73 17.74 -13.61
CA LEU A 505 6.57 18.94 -13.55
C LEU A 505 8.08 18.72 -13.57
N GLN A 506 8.64 17.99 -12.60
CA GLN A 506 10.07 17.70 -12.49
C GLN A 506 10.29 16.20 -12.38
N GLY A 507 11.18 15.69 -13.22
CA GLY A 507 11.52 14.27 -13.23
C GLY A 507 12.49 13.87 -12.11
N PRO A 508 12.73 12.56 -11.95
CA PRO A 508 13.61 12.02 -10.91
C PRO A 508 15.08 12.01 -11.31
N THR A 509 15.93 11.67 -10.34
CA THR A 509 17.28 11.13 -10.55
C THR A 509 17.27 9.64 -10.18
N LEU A 510 17.61 8.78 -11.14
CA LEU A 510 17.50 7.33 -11.04
C LEU A 510 18.85 6.66 -11.33
N ARG A 511 19.28 5.75 -10.46
CA ARG A 511 20.49 4.94 -10.67
C ARG A 511 20.11 3.52 -11.06
N PHE A 512 20.71 3.01 -12.12
CA PHE A 512 20.46 1.67 -12.62
C PHE A 512 21.48 0.70 -12.03
N HIS A 513 21.03 -0.37 -11.38
CA HIS A 513 21.91 -1.41 -10.83
C HIS A 513 22.09 -2.62 -11.77
N SER A 514 21.47 -2.55 -12.94
CA SER A 514 21.56 -3.53 -14.03
C SER A 514 21.52 -2.84 -15.38
N ASP A 515 21.98 -3.53 -16.42
CA ASP A 515 21.79 -3.08 -17.79
C ASP A 515 20.30 -3.02 -18.12
N ALA A 516 19.84 -1.93 -18.73
CA ALA A 516 18.44 -1.71 -19.06
C ALA A 516 18.28 -1.05 -20.43
N LEU A 517 17.08 -1.19 -21.00
CA LEU A 517 16.67 -0.44 -22.18
C LEU A 517 15.44 0.39 -21.81
N ILE A 518 15.53 1.71 -21.98
CA ILE A 518 14.47 2.65 -21.59
C ILE A 518 13.98 3.49 -22.77
N ALA A 519 12.86 4.18 -22.59
CA ALA A 519 12.40 5.25 -23.47
C ALA A 519 11.80 6.39 -22.64
N LEU A 520 12.12 7.63 -23.03
CA LEU A 520 11.52 8.85 -22.49
C LEU A 520 10.53 9.43 -23.49
N THR A 521 9.33 9.77 -23.04
CA THR A 521 8.25 10.38 -23.85
C THR A 521 7.48 11.42 -23.05
N GLY A 522 6.51 12.09 -23.69
CA GLY A 522 5.70 13.12 -23.04
C GLY A 522 6.33 14.50 -23.13
N ALA A 523 6.10 15.31 -22.09
CA ALA A 523 6.71 16.62 -21.90
C ALA A 523 8.25 16.54 -21.96
N ARG A 524 8.88 17.53 -22.59
CA ARG A 524 10.35 17.57 -22.65
C ARG A 524 10.93 18.07 -21.33
N CYS A 525 11.49 17.16 -20.54
CA CYS A 525 12.43 17.48 -19.48
C CYS A 525 13.86 17.31 -20.03
N PRO A 526 14.77 18.29 -19.85
CA PRO A 526 16.18 18.05 -20.11
C PRO A 526 16.63 16.81 -19.32
N ALA A 527 17.21 15.83 -20.01
CA ALA A 527 17.58 14.56 -19.41
C ALA A 527 19.03 14.24 -19.76
N THR A 528 19.78 13.76 -18.77
CA THR A 528 21.17 13.36 -18.93
C THR A 528 21.40 11.96 -18.37
N LEU A 529 22.25 11.17 -19.02
CA LEU A 529 22.77 9.91 -18.52
C LEU A 529 24.26 10.08 -18.25
N ASP A 530 24.66 10.04 -16.97
CA ASP A 530 26.02 10.41 -16.53
C ASP A 530 26.49 11.74 -17.13
N ASP A 531 25.66 12.76 -17.02
CA ASP A 531 25.86 14.13 -17.54
C ASP A 531 25.85 14.28 -19.08
N GLU A 532 25.64 13.21 -19.86
CA GLU A 532 25.46 13.29 -21.31
C GLU A 532 23.97 13.42 -21.69
N GLU A 533 23.62 14.41 -22.54
CA GLU A 533 22.23 14.63 -22.97
C GLU A 533 21.67 13.41 -23.73
N VAL A 534 20.46 12.98 -23.35
CA VAL A 534 19.75 11.88 -24.03
C VAL A 534 18.54 12.37 -24.79
N ALA A 535 18.27 11.76 -25.94
CA ALA A 535 17.13 12.10 -26.78
C ALA A 535 15.90 11.24 -26.46
N TYR A 536 14.72 11.87 -26.50
CA TYR A 536 13.42 11.26 -26.28
C TYR A 536 12.96 10.45 -27.51
N TRP A 537 11.85 9.70 -27.34
CA TRP A 537 11.12 9.02 -28.42
C TRP A 537 11.91 7.92 -29.15
N GLN A 538 12.92 7.36 -28.49
CA GLN A 538 13.74 6.26 -29.01
C GLN A 538 14.21 5.32 -27.89
N PRO A 539 14.61 4.07 -28.22
CA PRO A 539 15.22 3.18 -27.25
C PRO A 539 16.60 3.71 -26.83
N LEU A 540 16.84 3.76 -25.52
CA LEU A 540 18.09 4.21 -24.91
C LEU A 540 18.66 3.06 -24.07
N ALA A 541 19.88 2.65 -24.38
CA ALA A 541 20.59 1.65 -23.58
C ALA A 541 21.24 2.31 -22.37
N VAL A 542 21.00 1.75 -21.19
CA VAL A 542 21.59 2.18 -19.92
C VAL A 542 22.43 1.04 -19.37
N LYS A 543 23.63 1.35 -18.88
CA LYS A 543 24.53 0.38 -18.26
C LYS A 543 24.39 0.38 -16.75
N ALA A 544 24.67 -0.77 -16.13
CA ALA A 544 24.73 -0.87 -14.69
C ALA A 544 25.73 0.16 -14.11
N GLY A 545 25.29 0.88 -13.07
CA GLY A 545 26.02 1.97 -12.42
C GLY A 545 25.69 3.36 -12.93
N GLN A 546 25.10 3.50 -14.13
CA GLN A 546 24.78 4.80 -14.70
C GLN A 546 23.60 5.47 -14.00
N THR A 547 23.60 6.81 -14.01
CA THR A 547 22.58 7.65 -13.39
C THR A 547 21.87 8.50 -14.44
N LEU A 548 20.55 8.32 -14.54
CA LEU A 548 19.66 9.15 -15.35
C LEU A 548 19.10 10.29 -14.50
N THR A 549 19.32 11.52 -14.92
CA THR A 549 18.82 12.72 -14.25
C THR A 549 17.85 13.46 -15.16
N LEU A 550 16.64 13.72 -14.69
CA LEU A 550 15.64 14.52 -15.39
C LEU A 550 15.45 15.86 -14.70
N GLY A 551 15.48 16.94 -15.47
CA GLY A 551 15.16 18.28 -15.02
C GLY A 551 13.66 18.57 -15.00
N ARG A 552 13.34 19.85 -15.14
CA ARG A 552 11.98 20.37 -15.18
C ARG A 552 11.41 20.37 -16.61
N ALA A 553 10.13 20.07 -16.75
CA ALA A 553 9.40 20.11 -18.01
C ALA A 553 9.40 21.53 -18.59
N GLN A 554 9.87 21.67 -19.83
CA GLN A 554 9.89 22.95 -20.56
C GLN A 554 8.54 23.26 -21.20
N GLN A 555 7.91 22.26 -21.82
CA GLN A 555 6.59 22.32 -22.46
C GLN A 555 5.79 21.08 -22.09
N GLY A 556 4.47 21.24 -21.90
CA GLY A 556 3.63 20.23 -21.26
C GLY A 556 3.85 20.15 -19.74
N CYS A 557 3.35 19.07 -19.14
CA CYS A 557 3.27 18.86 -17.69
C CYS A 557 3.84 17.50 -17.25
N ARG A 558 3.70 16.44 -18.06
CA ARG A 558 4.03 15.07 -17.66
C ARG A 558 4.99 14.36 -18.60
N THR A 559 6.03 13.75 -18.03
CA THR A 559 7.00 12.91 -18.74
C THR A 559 6.78 11.45 -18.35
N TYR A 560 7.05 10.53 -19.28
CA TYR A 560 6.96 9.09 -19.02
C TYR A 560 8.30 8.41 -19.26
N LEU A 561 8.60 7.41 -18.43
CA LEU A 561 9.73 6.50 -18.60
C LEU A 561 9.24 5.06 -18.62
N ALA A 562 9.38 4.42 -19.78
CA ALA A 562 9.23 2.97 -19.90
C ALA A 562 10.59 2.30 -19.82
N VAL A 563 10.65 1.18 -19.12
CA VAL A 563 11.78 0.24 -19.12
C VAL A 563 11.32 -1.04 -19.81
N ARG A 564 12.15 -1.64 -20.66
CA ARG A 564 11.83 -2.91 -21.29
C ARG A 564 11.52 -3.96 -20.21
N ASN A 565 10.48 -4.76 -20.44
CA ASN A 565 9.82 -5.68 -19.50
C ASN A 565 8.87 -5.00 -18.49
N GLY A 566 8.98 -3.70 -18.25
CA GLY A 566 8.14 -2.98 -17.27
C GLY A 566 8.65 -3.11 -15.83
N PHE A 567 7.88 -2.56 -14.89
CA PHE A 567 8.18 -2.61 -13.45
C PHE A 567 7.43 -3.74 -12.74
N ASP A 568 8.13 -4.43 -11.85
CA ASP A 568 7.61 -5.56 -11.07
C ASP A 568 6.94 -5.08 -9.78
N VAL A 569 5.66 -4.76 -9.90
CA VAL A 569 4.80 -4.35 -8.78
C VAL A 569 3.49 -5.14 -8.80
N PRO A 570 2.86 -5.37 -7.64
CA PRO A 570 1.66 -6.18 -7.55
C PRO A 570 0.47 -5.47 -8.19
N GLU A 571 -0.44 -6.26 -8.75
CA GLU A 571 -1.76 -5.78 -9.14
C GLU A 571 -2.63 -5.58 -7.89
N TYR A 572 -3.38 -4.48 -7.87
CA TYR A 572 -4.41 -4.22 -6.88
C TYR A 572 -5.72 -3.91 -7.61
N LEU A 573 -6.70 -4.79 -7.44
CA LEU A 573 -7.96 -4.77 -8.20
C LEU A 573 -7.70 -4.78 -9.72
N GLY A 574 -6.80 -5.65 -10.18
CA GLY A 574 -6.52 -5.89 -11.60
C GLY A 574 -5.60 -4.88 -12.29
N SER A 575 -4.94 -3.97 -11.56
CA SER A 575 -4.01 -2.99 -12.14
C SER A 575 -2.85 -2.64 -11.22
N ARG A 576 -1.70 -2.33 -11.82
CA ARG A 576 -0.45 -1.85 -11.22
C ARG A 576 -0.42 -0.35 -11.01
N SER A 577 -1.45 0.40 -11.41
CA SER A 577 -1.47 1.85 -11.28
C SER A 577 -1.50 2.34 -9.84
N THR A 578 -0.72 3.35 -9.51
CA THR A 578 -0.78 4.00 -8.21
C THR A 578 -2.01 4.91 -8.10
N PHE A 579 -2.89 4.64 -7.13
CA PHE A 579 -3.84 5.64 -6.62
C PHE A 579 -3.33 6.15 -5.26
N ALA A 580 -2.57 7.25 -5.30
CA ALA A 580 -1.82 7.73 -4.13
C ALA A 580 -2.73 8.17 -2.97
N LEU A 581 -3.90 8.76 -3.28
CA LEU A 581 -4.84 9.21 -2.25
C LEU A 581 -5.46 8.00 -1.53
N GLY A 582 -5.85 6.95 -2.27
CA GLY A 582 -6.33 5.68 -1.69
C GLY A 582 -5.22 4.79 -1.10
N GLN A 583 -3.96 5.17 -1.32
CA GLN A 583 -2.77 4.51 -0.81
C GLN A 583 -2.64 3.03 -1.24
N PHE A 584 -2.92 2.72 -2.51
CA PHE A 584 -2.77 1.37 -3.07
C PHE A 584 -2.34 1.38 -4.55
N GLY A 585 -1.86 0.22 -5.03
CA GLY A 585 -1.29 0.03 -6.37
C GLY A 585 0.11 0.65 -6.55
N GLY A 586 0.80 0.27 -7.63
CA GLY A 586 2.17 0.67 -7.93
C GLY A 586 3.15 0.36 -6.79
N HIS A 587 4.16 1.22 -6.60
CA HIS A 587 5.16 1.00 -5.55
C HIS A 587 4.62 1.42 -4.18
N ALA A 588 4.22 0.44 -3.38
CA ALA A 588 3.73 0.63 -2.01
C ALA A 588 2.53 1.59 -1.87
N GLY A 589 1.70 1.73 -2.92
CA GLY A 589 0.52 2.59 -2.87
C GLY A 589 0.77 4.09 -2.89
N ARG A 590 2.00 4.54 -3.19
CA ARG A 590 2.40 5.94 -3.02
C ARG A 590 3.26 6.46 -4.16
N THR A 591 3.54 7.76 -4.13
CA THR A 591 4.61 8.36 -4.94
C THR A 591 5.99 7.85 -4.51
N LEU A 592 6.94 7.91 -5.44
CA LEU A 592 8.33 7.52 -5.20
C LEU A 592 8.97 8.39 -4.12
N ARG A 593 9.90 7.79 -3.37
CA ARG A 593 10.71 8.42 -2.32
C ARG A 593 12.18 8.12 -2.56
N VAL A 594 13.04 8.91 -1.92
CA VAL A 594 14.48 8.64 -1.88
C VAL A 594 14.70 7.23 -1.34
N ALA A 595 15.67 6.53 -1.92
CA ALA A 595 16.08 5.18 -1.58
C ALA A 595 15.09 4.05 -1.96
N ASP A 596 13.97 4.35 -2.61
CA ASP A 596 13.10 3.31 -3.19
C ASP A 596 13.89 2.47 -4.20
N MET A 597 13.70 1.15 -4.14
CA MET A 597 14.25 0.17 -5.08
C MET A 597 13.13 -0.35 -5.97
N LEU A 598 13.15 0.03 -7.24
CA LEU A 598 12.14 -0.35 -8.24
C LEU A 598 12.63 -1.55 -9.04
N ALA A 599 12.06 -2.72 -8.79
CA ALA A 599 12.38 -3.93 -9.53
C ALA A 599 11.90 -3.83 -10.99
N ILE A 600 12.75 -4.24 -11.93
CA ILE A 600 12.39 -4.43 -13.33
C ILE A 600 11.87 -5.86 -13.47
N SER A 601 10.75 -6.02 -14.18
CA SER A 601 10.15 -7.33 -14.41
C SER A 601 11.09 -8.27 -15.15
N GLN A 602 11.06 -9.54 -14.75
CA GLN A 602 11.84 -10.64 -15.32
C GLN A 602 10.87 -11.71 -15.84
N PRO A 603 10.34 -11.58 -17.08
CA PRO A 603 9.29 -12.45 -17.62
C PRO A 603 9.66 -13.95 -17.68
N GLU A 604 10.93 -14.28 -17.57
CA GLU A 604 11.44 -15.64 -17.44
C GLU A 604 11.19 -16.29 -16.07
N LEU A 605 10.90 -15.50 -15.02
CA LEU A 605 10.54 -16.00 -13.71
C LEU A 605 9.06 -16.41 -13.67
N GLU A 606 8.76 -17.59 -13.15
CA GLU A 606 7.37 -18.07 -13.01
C GLU A 606 6.49 -17.14 -12.18
N ALA A 607 7.07 -16.46 -11.19
CA ALA A 607 6.38 -15.47 -10.38
C ALA A 607 6.04 -14.18 -11.13
N CYS A 608 6.71 -13.85 -12.23
CA CYS A 608 6.50 -12.58 -12.90
C CYS A 608 5.11 -12.53 -13.55
N THR A 609 4.30 -11.55 -13.15
CA THR A 609 2.95 -11.35 -13.68
C THR A 609 2.92 -10.36 -14.84
N THR A 610 4.03 -9.69 -15.14
CA THR A 610 4.13 -8.75 -16.27
C THR A 610 4.32 -9.52 -17.57
N PRO A 611 3.53 -9.24 -18.63
CA PRO A 611 3.72 -9.88 -19.93
C PRO A 611 5.10 -9.60 -20.53
N ALA A 612 5.66 -10.59 -21.21
CA ALA A 612 6.92 -10.41 -21.95
C ALA A 612 6.75 -9.36 -23.09
N PRO A 613 7.82 -8.67 -23.49
CA PRO A 613 7.79 -7.74 -24.61
C PRO A 613 7.24 -8.37 -25.89
N VAL A 614 6.31 -7.69 -26.56
CA VAL A 614 5.59 -8.17 -27.75
C VAL A 614 6.29 -7.82 -29.07
N SER A 615 7.39 -7.07 -29.03
CA SER A 615 8.18 -6.73 -30.22
C SER A 615 9.61 -6.28 -29.92
N ASP A 616 10.37 -6.08 -30.98
CA ASP A 616 11.66 -5.41 -30.92
C ASP A 616 11.53 -3.90 -30.65
N PRO A 617 12.46 -3.30 -29.89
CA PRO A 617 12.48 -1.87 -29.64
C PRO A 617 12.67 -1.05 -30.91
N ARG A 618 11.96 0.07 -31.04
CA ARG A 618 12.04 0.96 -32.22
C ARG A 618 11.70 2.40 -31.88
N ALA A 619 12.42 3.34 -32.48
CA ALA A 619 12.16 4.77 -32.32
C ALA A 619 10.85 5.21 -33.00
N LEU A 620 10.22 6.25 -32.44
CA LEU A 620 9.06 6.91 -33.02
C LEU A 620 9.52 8.03 -33.98
N PRO A 621 9.10 8.02 -35.26
CA PRO A 621 9.42 9.09 -36.19
C PRO A 621 8.93 10.45 -35.72
N VAL A 622 9.69 11.53 -35.99
CA VAL A 622 9.34 12.90 -35.57
C VAL A 622 7.93 13.32 -36.02
N ALA A 623 7.51 12.92 -37.23
CA ALA A 623 6.18 13.22 -37.75
C ALA A 623 5.02 12.54 -36.99
N ALA A 624 5.32 11.55 -36.14
CA ALA A 624 4.36 10.83 -35.31
C ALA A 624 4.37 11.29 -33.84
N GLN A 625 5.31 12.16 -33.46
CA GLN A 625 5.41 12.65 -32.09
C GLN A 625 4.26 13.64 -31.78
N PRO A 626 3.61 13.54 -30.59
CA PRO A 626 2.62 14.53 -30.17
C PRO A 626 3.24 15.92 -30.01
N VAL A 627 2.44 16.96 -30.23
CA VAL A 627 2.86 18.36 -30.07
C VAL A 627 2.37 18.88 -28.73
N TYR A 628 3.27 19.48 -27.95
CA TYR A 628 3.00 20.07 -26.64
C TYR A 628 3.12 21.59 -26.74
N GLY A 629 2.18 22.32 -26.13
CA GLY A 629 2.15 23.78 -26.12
C GLY A 629 1.58 24.32 -24.82
N ASP A 630 1.31 25.63 -24.82
CA ASP A 630 0.61 26.39 -23.79
C ASP A 630 -0.83 26.74 -24.20
N GLU A 631 -1.14 26.64 -25.49
CA GLU A 631 -2.49 26.77 -26.05
C GLU A 631 -3.02 25.43 -26.56
N TRP A 632 -4.15 24.99 -26.02
CA TRP A 632 -4.73 23.67 -26.28
C TRP A 632 -6.10 23.78 -26.95
N ARG A 633 -6.27 23.06 -28.06
CA ARG A 633 -7.59 22.84 -28.67
C ARG A 633 -8.04 21.41 -28.41
N ILE A 634 -9.16 21.26 -27.70
CA ILE A 634 -9.62 19.97 -27.17
C ILE A 634 -10.99 19.65 -27.77
N GLY A 635 -11.10 18.48 -28.40
CA GLY A 635 -12.34 17.95 -28.96
C GLY A 635 -13.23 17.36 -27.87
N VAL A 636 -14.50 17.78 -27.83
CA VAL A 636 -15.48 17.35 -26.83
C VAL A 636 -16.79 16.92 -27.47
N LEU A 637 -17.50 15.98 -26.86
CA LEU A 637 -18.86 15.65 -27.19
C LEU A 637 -19.83 16.46 -26.33
N TYR A 638 -20.90 16.96 -26.94
CA TYR A 638 -21.90 17.77 -26.25
C TYR A 638 -22.86 16.88 -25.44
N GLY A 639 -22.86 17.06 -24.12
CA GLY A 639 -23.64 16.28 -23.16
C GLY A 639 -22.83 15.80 -21.94
N PRO A 640 -23.53 15.35 -20.87
CA PRO A 640 -24.96 15.05 -20.86
C PRO A 640 -25.93 16.21 -20.60
N HIS A 641 -25.48 17.28 -19.93
CA HIS A 641 -26.36 18.32 -19.39
C HIS A 641 -26.21 19.66 -20.14
N GLY A 642 -26.80 19.76 -21.34
CA GLY A 642 -26.72 20.95 -22.20
C GLY A 642 -27.89 21.95 -22.06
N ALA A 643 -27.96 22.86 -23.03
CA ALA A 643 -29.10 23.73 -23.27
C ALA A 643 -30.20 23.03 -24.11
N PRO A 644 -31.47 23.40 -23.95
CA PRO A 644 -32.00 24.43 -23.04
C PRO A 644 -32.29 23.90 -21.61
N ASP A 645 -32.04 22.61 -21.34
CA ASP A 645 -32.50 21.92 -20.14
C ASP A 645 -31.88 22.48 -18.84
N PHE A 646 -30.57 22.71 -18.84
CA PHE A 646 -29.80 23.11 -17.65
C PHE A 646 -29.11 24.46 -17.84
N PHE A 647 -28.58 24.70 -19.04
CA PHE A 647 -27.91 25.93 -19.42
C PHE A 647 -28.74 26.71 -20.43
N THR A 648 -28.58 28.03 -20.48
CA THR A 648 -29.13 28.82 -21.58
C THR A 648 -28.32 28.57 -22.85
N GLN A 649 -28.95 28.71 -24.03
CA GLN A 649 -28.24 28.57 -25.31
C GLN A 649 -27.05 29.54 -25.41
N GLN A 650 -27.23 30.79 -24.95
CA GLN A 650 -26.16 31.79 -24.89
C GLN A 650 -24.97 31.31 -24.05
N SER A 651 -25.22 30.65 -22.91
CA SER A 651 -24.15 30.13 -22.05
C SER A 651 -23.36 29.02 -22.73
N ILE A 652 -24.00 28.17 -23.53
CA ILE A 652 -23.31 27.12 -24.29
C ILE A 652 -22.52 27.71 -25.45
N ASP A 653 -23.08 28.69 -26.15
CA ASP A 653 -22.38 29.40 -27.22
C ASP A 653 -21.13 30.12 -26.68
N GLU A 654 -21.24 30.79 -25.53
CA GLU A 654 -20.13 31.44 -24.83
C GLU A 654 -19.09 30.43 -24.34
N PHE A 655 -19.52 29.26 -23.84
CA PHE A 655 -18.63 28.18 -23.41
C PHE A 655 -17.67 27.74 -24.54
N PHE A 656 -18.19 27.54 -25.76
CA PHE A 656 -17.39 27.12 -26.91
C PHE A 656 -16.60 28.27 -27.57
N ALA A 657 -17.04 29.51 -27.42
CA ALA A 657 -16.35 30.68 -27.95
C ALA A 657 -15.19 31.16 -27.08
N SER A 658 -15.21 30.83 -25.78
CA SER A 658 -14.28 31.36 -24.78
C SER A 658 -12.96 30.59 -24.70
N ASP A 659 -11.91 31.30 -24.27
CA ASP A 659 -10.69 30.69 -23.78
C ASP A 659 -10.78 30.45 -22.28
N TRP A 660 -10.51 29.22 -21.88
CA TRP A 660 -10.44 28.78 -20.50
C TRP A 660 -8.99 28.79 -20.03
N HIS A 661 -8.75 29.13 -18.78
CA HIS A 661 -7.41 29.09 -18.18
C HIS A 661 -7.33 27.99 -17.12
N VAL A 662 -6.23 27.25 -17.11
CA VAL A 662 -5.99 26.26 -16.04
C VAL A 662 -5.68 26.97 -14.73
N HIS A 663 -6.49 26.70 -13.72
CA HIS A 663 -6.30 27.21 -12.36
C HIS A 663 -5.19 26.43 -11.62
N TYR A 664 -4.49 27.08 -10.68
CA TYR A 664 -3.39 26.47 -9.92
C TYR A 664 -3.82 25.26 -9.07
N ASN A 665 -5.07 25.23 -8.59
CA ASN A 665 -5.67 24.06 -7.91
C ASN A 665 -6.10 22.93 -8.85
N SER A 666 -5.16 22.44 -9.68
CA SER A 666 -5.35 21.35 -10.63
C SER A 666 -4.39 20.20 -10.37
N ASN A 667 -4.89 18.96 -10.36
CA ASN A 667 -4.08 17.75 -10.19
C ASN A 667 -4.76 16.53 -10.83
N ARG A 668 -4.30 15.31 -10.51
CA ARG A 668 -4.87 14.06 -11.08
C ARG A 668 -6.34 13.81 -10.70
N LEU A 669 -6.85 14.44 -9.63
CA LEU A 669 -8.26 14.38 -9.24
C LEU A 669 -9.16 15.22 -10.17
N GLY A 670 -8.59 16.27 -10.76
CA GLY A 670 -9.30 17.14 -11.69
C GLY A 670 -8.53 18.41 -12.02
N VAL A 671 -8.76 18.92 -13.23
CA VAL A 671 -8.16 20.17 -13.73
C VAL A 671 -9.19 21.28 -13.64
N ARG A 672 -8.99 22.22 -12.72
CA ARG A 672 -9.91 23.33 -12.49
C ARG A 672 -9.69 24.43 -13.52
N LEU A 673 -10.78 25.03 -13.99
CA LEU A 673 -10.76 26.04 -15.03
C LEU A 673 -11.27 27.39 -14.53
N VAL A 674 -10.73 28.46 -15.10
CA VAL A 674 -11.20 29.84 -14.96
C VAL A 674 -11.72 30.31 -16.31
N GLY A 675 -12.93 30.87 -16.33
CA GLY A 675 -13.57 31.35 -17.55
C GLY A 675 -14.92 32.01 -17.27
N PRO A 676 -15.81 32.12 -18.28
CA PRO A 676 -17.11 32.78 -18.14
C PRO A 676 -18.00 32.08 -17.11
N LYS A 677 -18.85 32.86 -16.44
CA LYS A 677 -19.88 32.32 -15.55
C LYS A 677 -21.02 31.71 -16.36
N PRO A 678 -21.58 30.57 -15.93
CA PRO A 678 -22.67 29.93 -16.64
C PRO A 678 -23.98 30.73 -16.51
N GLY A 679 -24.77 30.72 -17.58
CA GLY A 679 -26.18 31.12 -17.56
C GLY A 679 -27.06 29.90 -17.36
N TRP A 680 -27.85 29.87 -16.28
CA TRP A 680 -28.70 28.74 -15.90
C TRP A 680 -30.11 28.85 -16.49
N ALA A 681 -30.69 27.72 -16.93
CA ALA A 681 -32.06 27.65 -17.43
C ALA A 681 -33.11 27.37 -16.33
N ARG A 682 -32.65 27.22 -15.08
CA ARG A 682 -33.47 26.92 -13.91
C ARG A 682 -33.00 27.74 -12.71
N ASP A 683 -33.92 27.99 -11.78
CA ASP A 683 -33.66 28.84 -10.62
C ASP A 683 -32.91 28.11 -9.48
N ASN A 684 -33.04 26.78 -9.38
CA ASN A 684 -32.36 25.94 -8.39
C ASN A 684 -32.38 24.45 -8.81
N GLY A 685 -31.74 23.59 -8.01
CA GLY A 685 -31.68 22.14 -8.20
C GLY A 685 -32.78 21.34 -7.47
N GLY A 686 -33.74 22.01 -6.81
CA GLY A 686 -34.79 21.37 -6.03
C GLY A 686 -34.26 20.56 -4.84
N GLU A 687 -34.79 19.34 -4.67
CA GLU A 687 -34.42 18.41 -3.59
C GLU A 687 -32.94 18.00 -3.60
N ALA A 688 -32.25 18.14 -4.73
CA ALA A 688 -30.84 17.81 -4.88
C ALA A 688 -29.89 18.91 -4.38
N GLY A 689 -30.38 20.13 -4.18
CA GLY A 689 -29.60 21.26 -3.70
C GLY A 689 -30.07 22.62 -4.22
N LEU A 690 -29.65 23.66 -3.53
CA LEU A 690 -30.08 25.04 -3.78
C LEU A 690 -29.47 25.67 -5.03
N HIS A 691 -28.31 25.20 -5.49
CA HIS A 691 -27.66 25.78 -6.65
C HIS A 691 -28.26 25.23 -7.96
N PRO A 692 -28.47 26.04 -9.00
CA PRO A 692 -28.93 25.58 -10.32
C PRO A 692 -28.05 24.54 -11.02
N SER A 693 -26.84 24.29 -10.52
CA SER A 693 -26.00 23.20 -11.04
C SER A 693 -26.26 21.86 -10.36
N ASN A 694 -27.03 21.83 -9.27
CA ASN A 694 -27.26 20.61 -8.49
C ASN A 694 -28.23 19.64 -9.18
N VAL A 695 -27.85 18.38 -9.25
CA VAL A 695 -28.68 17.27 -9.71
C VAL A 695 -28.63 16.16 -8.67
N HIS A 696 -29.63 15.28 -8.66
CA HIS A 696 -29.54 14.07 -7.84
C HIS A 696 -28.30 13.30 -8.24
N ASP A 697 -27.55 12.85 -7.24
CA ASP A 697 -26.21 12.30 -7.44
C ASP A 697 -26.21 11.19 -8.51
N CYS A 698 -25.35 11.39 -9.51
CA CYS A 698 -25.21 10.59 -10.70
C CYS A 698 -23.74 10.31 -10.98
N GLU A 699 -23.48 9.21 -11.66
CA GLU A 699 -22.12 8.82 -12.02
C GLU A 699 -21.57 9.64 -13.18
N TYR A 700 -20.32 10.07 -13.06
CA TYR A 700 -19.65 10.88 -14.05
C TYR A 700 -18.90 10.06 -15.09
N ALA A 701 -18.79 10.61 -16.30
CA ALA A 701 -17.82 10.15 -17.29
C ALA A 701 -16.44 10.75 -16.99
N ILE A 702 -15.38 9.98 -17.24
CA ILE A 702 -14.02 10.52 -17.23
C ILE A 702 -13.89 11.50 -18.39
N GLY A 703 -13.35 12.69 -18.12
CA GLY A 703 -13.29 13.79 -19.08
C GLY A 703 -14.51 14.70 -19.05
N ALA A 704 -15.53 14.42 -18.21
CA ALA A 704 -16.65 15.32 -18.03
C ALA A 704 -16.19 16.65 -17.45
N ILE A 705 -16.72 17.76 -17.98
CA ILE A 705 -16.48 19.10 -17.44
C ILE A 705 -17.59 19.39 -16.44
N ASN A 706 -17.29 19.20 -15.18
CA ASN A 706 -18.23 19.27 -14.09
C ASN A 706 -18.33 20.69 -13.51
N PHE A 707 -19.55 21.22 -13.36
CA PHE A 707 -19.78 22.55 -12.80
C PHE A 707 -20.13 22.47 -11.30
N THR A 708 -19.09 22.51 -10.46
CA THR A 708 -19.23 22.59 -9.00
C THR A 708 -19.67 24.00 -8.60
N GLY A 709 -20.98 24.22 -8.53
CA GLY A 709 -21.53 25.58 -8.51
C GLY A 709 -21.33 26.27 -9.87
N ASP A 710 -20.75 27.46 -9.86
CA ASP A 710 -20.41 28.23 -11.07
C ASP A 710 -19.01 27.93 -11.62
N PHE A 711 -18.24 27.05 -10.97
CA PHE A 711 -16.84 26.80 -11.30
C PHE A 711 -16.66 25.44 -11.99
N PRO A 712 -16.10 25.40 -13.22
CA PRO A 712 -15.86 24.16 -13.91
C PRO A 712 -14.56 23.46 -13.50
N VAL A 713 -14.61 22.13 -13.49
CA VAL A 713 -13.46 21.24 -13.32
C VAL A 713 -13.56 20.08 -14.30
N ILE A 714 -12.48 19.78 -15.01
CA ILE A 714 -12.38 18.56 -15.82
C ILE A 714 -12.13 17.40 -14.86
N LEU A 715 -13.01 16.39 -14.86
CA LEU A 715 -12.83 15.18 -14.07
C LEU A 715 -11.87 14.24 -14.78
N THR A 716 -10.83 13.81 -14.08
CA THR A 716 -9.69 13.11 -14.67
C THR A 716 -9.52 11.71 -14.09
N ARG A 717 -8.37 11.07 -14.37
CA ARG A 717 -8.11 9.66 -14.07
C ARG A 717 -8.21 9.23 -12.61
N ASP A 718 -7.91 10.12 -11.65
CA ASP A 718 -8.10 9.90 -10.21
C ASP A 718 -9.32 10.68 -9.67
N GLY A 719 -10.20 11.15 -10.56
CA GLY A 719 -11.34 11.97 -10.20
C GLY A 719 -12.48 11.19 -9.53
N PRO A 720 -13.46 11.91 -8.97
CA PRO A 720 -14.62 11.32 -8.32
C PRO A 720 -15.55 10.65 -9.33
N SER A 721 -16.23 9.58 -8.90
CA SER A 721 -17.22 8.87 -9.73
C SER A 721 -18.61 9.46 -9.57
N LEU A 722 -19.24 9.28 -8.40
CA LEU A 722 -20.58 9.76 -8.10
C LEU A 722 -20.53 11.22 -7.63
N GLY A 723 -21.44 12.05 -8.13
CA GLY A 723 -21.67 13.38 -7.59
C GLY A 723 -22.92 14.08 -8.11
N GLY A 724 -23.26 15.21 -7.49
CA GLY A 724 -24.53 15.91 -7.67
C GLY A 724 -24.46 17.25 -8.40
N PHE A 725 -23.67 17.32 -9.47
CA PHE A 725 -23.48 18.51 -10.31
C PHE A 725 -23.56 18.19 -11.81
N VAL A 726 -24.05 19.15 -12.60
CA VAL A 726 -24.19 19.02 -14.07
C VAL A 726 -22.86 19.09 -14.83
N CYS A 727 -22.87 18.54 -16.05
CA CYS A 727 -21.72 18.46 -16.97
C CYS A 727 -22.21 18.72 -18.41
N PRO A 728 -21.92 19.89 -19.03
CA PRO A 728 -22.43 20.21 -20.36
C PRO A 728 -21.69 19.52 -21.51
N VAL A 729 -20.43 19.11 -21.29
CA VAL A 729 -19.61 18.43 -22.31
C VAL A 729 -18.73 17.37 -21.67
N THR A 730 -18.29 16.42 -22.48
CA THR A 730 -17.32 15.39 -22.09
C THR A 730 -16.21 15.32 -23.14
N ILE A 731 -14.95 15.37 -22.69
CA ILE A 731 -13.78 15.27 -23.57
C ILE A 731 -13.74 13.87 -24.17
N ALA A 732 -13.49 13.76 -25.48
CA ALA A 732 -13.35 12.46 -26.12
C ALA A 732 -12.16 11.68 -25.56
N LYS A 733 -12.26 10.36 -25.48
CA LYS A 733 -11.21 9.50 -24.91
C LYS A 733 -9.84 9.76 -25.54
N ALA A 734 -9.79 9.85 -26.87
CA ALA A 734 -8.57 10.13 -27.63
C ALA A 734 -8.03 11.56 -27.48
N GLU A 735 -8.74 12.46 -26.80
CA GLU A 735 -8.35 13.84 -26.55
C GLU A 735 -7.91 14.06 -25.09
N LEU A 736 -8.20 13.12 -24.18
CA LEU A 736 -7.87 13.20 -22.76
C LEU A 736 -6.37 13.38 -22.50
N TRP A 737 -5.51 12.85 -23.36
CA TRP A 737 -4.07 12.98 -23.20
C TRP A 737 -3.60 14.44 -23.17
N LYS A 738 -4.31 15.35 -23.85
CA LYS A 738 -4.03 16.79 -23.82
C LYS A 738 -4.24 17.34 -22.41
N VAL A 739 -5.30 16.92 -21.72
CA VAL A 739 -5.57 17.26 -20.31
C VAL A 739 -4.47 16.72 -19.41
N GLY A 740 -3.86 15.59 -19.76
CA GLY A 740 -2.68 15.07 -19.07
C GLY A 740 -1.45 15.98 -19.15
N GLN A 741 -1.41 16.91 -20.10
CA GLN A 741 -0.27 17.78 -20.35
C GLN A 741 -0.49 19.24 -19.99
N VAL A 742 -1.72 19.63 -19.63
CA VAL A 742 -1.97 21.00 -19.21
C VAL A 742 -1.38 21.28 -17.83
N LYS A 743 -0.95 22.52 -17.62
CA LYS A 743 -0.42 23.02 -16.34
C LYS A 743 -1.05 24.38 -16.00
N PRO A 744 -0.98 24.83 -14.73
CA PRO A 744 -1.49 26.14 -14.34
C PRO A 744 -1.00 27.27 -15.24
N GLY A 745 -1.93 28.07 -15.74
CA GLY A 745 -1.66 29.18 -16.67
C GLY A 745 -1.88 28.85 -18.15
N ASP A 746 -1.94 27.57 -18.54
CA ASP A 746 -2.25 27.19 -19.92
C ASP A 746 -3.66 27.66 -20.33
N ARG A 747 -3.83 27.91 -21.63
CA ARG A 747 -5.09 28.30 -22.25
C ARG A 747 -5.70 27.12 -23.01
N LEU A 748 -7.00 26.89 -22.82
CA LEU A 748 -7.74 25.83 -23.49
C LEU A 748 -8.93 26.40 -24.25
N ARG A 749 -9.22 25.84 -25.41
CA ARG A 749 -10.47 26.06 -26.15
C ARG A 749 -11.09 24.73 -26.54
N PHE A 750 -12.33 24.54 -26.10
CA PHE A 750 -13.12 23.37 -26.46
C PHE A 750 -13.78 23.56 -27.82
N HIS A 751 -13.91 22.48 -28.58
CA HIS A 751 -14.69 22.49 -29.82
C HIS A 751 -15.47 21.18 -29.94
N PRO A 752 -16.71 21.23 -30.45
CA PRO A 752 -17.55 20.06 -30.51
C PRO A 752 -17.10 19.14 -31.65
N ILE A 753 -17.09 17.82 -31.39
CA ILE A 753 -16.80 16.77 -32.37
C ILE A 753 -17.88 15.69 -32.34
N SER A 754 -18.06 14.96 -33.44
CA SER A 754 -19.06 13.89 -33.52
C SER A 754 -18.54 12.58 -32.89
N THR A 755 -19.45 11.63 -32.63
CA THR A 755 -19.07 10.29 -32.16
C THR A 755 -18.25 9.53 -33.20
N GLU A 756 -18.51 9.73 -34.49
CA GLU A 756 -17.72 9.15 -35.58
C GLU A 756 -16.31 9.73 -35.65
N GLU A 757 -16.16 11.04 -35.43
CA GLU A 757 -14.84 11.69 -35.36
C GLU A 757 -14.04 11.20 -34.16
N ALA A 758 -14.64 11.15 -32.97
CA ALA A 758 -14.02 10.64 -31.75
C ALA A 758 -13.58 9.18 -31.91
N HIS A 759 -14.43 8.34 -32.49
CA HIS A 759 -14.11 6.94 -32.78
C HIS A 759 -12.95 6.79 -33.79
N ALA A 760 -12.95 7.61 -34.85
CA ALA A 760 -11.86 7.61 -35.83
C ALA A 760 -10.53 8.07 -35.21
N LEU A 761 -10.56 9.06 -34.31
CA LEU A 761 -9.43 9.52 -33.50
C LEU A 761 -8.85 8.37 -32.66
N GLU A 762 -9.70 7.67 -31.90
CA GLU A 762 -9.29 6.53 -31.07
C GLU A 762 -8.64 5.42 -31.90
N GLN A 763 -9.26 5.02 -33.02
CA GLN A 763 -8.67 4.02 -33.91
C GLN A 763 -7.34 4.47 -34.52
N ALA A 764 -7.21 5.76 -34.87
CA ALA A 764 -5.99 6.29 -35.46
C ALA A 764 -4.85 6.33 -34.42
N GLN A 765 -5.15 6.64 -33.16
CA GLN A 765 -4.17 6.55 -32.06
C GLN A 765 -3.75 5.10 -31.79
N ALA A 766 -4.70 4.16 -31.71
CA ALA A 766 -4.37 2.74 -31.52
C ALA A 766 -3.45 2.22 -32.62
N ARG A 767 -3.74 2.53 -33.90
CA ARG A 767 -2.86 2.19 -35.03
C ARG A 767 -1.50 2.90 -34.95
N SER A 768 -1.48 4.15 -34.49
CA SER A 768 -0.24 4.91 -34.29
C SER A 768 0.66 4.25 -33.25
N VAL A 769 0.10 3.87 -32.09
CA VAL A 769 0.82 3.13 -31.04
C VAL A 769 1.31 1.80 -31.59
N GLU A 770 0.44 0.97 -32.14
CA GLU A 770 0.80 -0.37 -32.65
C GLU A 770 1.93 -0.30 -33.69
N ASN A 771 1.86 0.67 -34.60
CA ASN A 771 2.76 0.78 -35.75
C ASN A 771 3.87 1.83 -35.60
N LEU A 772 3.97 2.54 -34.48
CA LEU A 772 4.83 3.73 -34.25
C LEU A 772 4.85 4.64 -35.49
N SER A 773 3.67 5.06 -35.93
CA SER A 773 3.47 5.76 -37.21
C SER A 773 2.63 7.01 -37.05
N ALA A 774 2.74 7.94 -37.99
CA ALA A 774 2.01 9.20 -37.89
C ALA A 774 0.49 8.99 -37.93
N LEU A 775 -0.21 9.79 -37.12
CA LEU A 775 -1.65 9.78 -37.05
C LEU A 775 -2.24 10.44 -38.31
N HIS A 776 -3.21 9.76 -38.93
CA HIS A 776 -3.93 10.28 -40.10
C HIS A 776 -5.43 10.21 -39.85
N LEU A 777 -6.12 11.34 -40.01
CA LEU A 777 -7.57 11.44 -39.85
C LEU A 777 -8.21 12.07 -41.09
N PRO A 778 -9.40 11.60 -41.48
CA PRO A 778 -10.24 12.30 -42.44
C PRO A 778 -10.84 13.57 -41.80
N SER A 779 -11.32 14.49 -42.63
CA SER A 779 -12.08 15.65 -42.17
C SER A 779 -13.50 15.23 -41.79
N PHE A 780 -14.00 15.76 -40.69
CA PHE A 780 -15.39 15.59 -40.24
C PHE A 780 -16.12 16.94 -40.25
N GLU A 781 -17.45 16.90 -40.33
CA GLU A 781 -18.27 18.10 -40.18
C GLU A 781 -18.46 18.42 -38.70
N VAL A 782 -18.50 19.71 -38.36
CA VAL A 782 -18.78 20.15 -36.98
C VAL A 782 -20.22 19.77 -36.63
N PRO A 783 -20.46 19.02 -35.53
CA PRO A 783 -21.80 18.58 -35.17
C PRO A 783 -22.70 19.77 -34.79
N SER A 784 -23.98 19.68 -35.13
CA SER A 784 -24.98 20.67 -34.73
C SER A 784 -25.29 20.56 -33.24
N LEU A 785 -25.25 21.70 -32.54
CA LEU A 785 -25.64 21.82 -31.13
C LEU A 785 -27.09 22.30 -30.95
N ALA A 786 -27.82 22.50 -32.06
CA ALA A 786 -29.20 22.96 -32.04
C ALA A 786 -30.15 21.90 -31.46
N GLU A 787 -31.27 22.36 -30.91
CA GLU A 787 -32.35 21.49 -30.42
C GLU A 787 -32.81 20.49 -31.49
N THR A 788 -33.12 19.29 -31.02
CA THR A 788 -33.61 18.17 -31.82
C THR A 788 -35.09 17.91 -31.52
N ALA A 789 -35.69 16.92 -32.22
CA ALA A 789 -37.05 16.48 -31.94
C ALA A 789 -37.25 15.94 -30.50
N HIS A 790 -36.16 15.63 -29.78
CA HIS A 790 -36.17 15.13 -28.41
C HIS A 790 -35.87 16.21 -27.35
N GLY A 791 -35.69 17.48 -27.74
CA GLY A 791 -35.27 18.57 -26.86
C GLY A 791 -33.81 18.95 -27.09
N SER A 792 -33.01 19.04 -26.03
CA SER A 792 -31.57 19.29 -26.14
C SER A 792 -30.87 18.35 -27.12
N ALA A 793 -29.86 18.84 -27.85
CA ALA A 793 -29.00 18.02 -28.72
C ALA A 793 -28.21 16.95 -27.96
N THR A 794 -28.14 17.04 -26.62
CA THR A 794 -27.51 16.03 -25.78
C THR A 794 -28.37 14.76 -25.62
N ILE A 795 -29.67 14.81 -25.97
CA ILE A 795 -30.61 13.70 -25.80
C ILE A 795 -30.58 12.79 -27.04
N LEU A 796 -30.07 11.57 -26.86
CA LEU A 796 -29.99 10.52 -27.88
C LEU A 796 -31.35 9.86 -28.15
N GLY A 797 -32.24 9.88 -27.17
CA GLY A 797 -33.61 9.39 -27.28
C GLY A 797 -34.38 9.55 -25.98
N SER A 798 -35.70 9.42 -26.05
CA SER A 798 -36.57 9.46 -24.87
C SER A 798 -37.85 8.63 -25.07
N LEU A 799 -38.40 8.10 -23.98
CA LEU A 799 -39.74 7.52 -23.93
C LEU A 799 -40.56 8.23 -22.87
N LYS A 800 -41.83 8.47 -23.16
CA LYS A 800 -42.79 9.07 -22.21
C LYS A 800 -43.21 8.07 -21.16
N ALA A 801 -43.52 8.56 -19.97
CA ALA A 801 -44.14 7.75 -18.92
C ALA A 801 -45.41 7.04 -19.40
N THR A 802 -45.63 5.83 -18.88
CA THR A 802 -46.87 5.06 -19.02
C THR A 802 -47.56 4.96 -17.66
N ALA A 803 -48.61 4.13 -17.55
CA ALA A 803 -49.26 3.88 -16.26
C ALA A 803 -48.35 3.16 -15.25
N THR A 804 -47.31 2.46 -15.71
CA THR A 804 -46.46 1.58 -14.88
C THR A 804 -44.97 1.81 -15.10
N THR A 805 -44.57 2.74 -15.96
CA THR A 805 -43.15 3.05 -16.23
C THR A 805 -42.94 4.56 -16.23
N PRO A 806 -41.82 5.06 -15.66
CA PRO A 806 -41.49 6.47 -15.70
C PRO A 806 -41.08 6.92 -17.10
N THR A 807 -40.92 8.22 -17.29
CA THR A 807 -40.19 8.76 -18.44
C THR A 807 -38.75 8.26 -18.39
N VAL A 808 -38.13 8.02 -19.55
CA VAL A 808 -36.69 7.73 -19.64
C VAL A 808 -36.04 8.64 -20.69
N VAL A 809 -34.85 9.12 -20.38
CA VAL A 809 -34.02 9.94 -21.26
C VAL A 809 -32.64 9.31 -21.34
N TRP A 810 -32.14 9.11 -22.56
CA TRP A 810 -30.75 8.70 -22.79
C TRP A 810 -29.96 9.90 -23.30
N ARG A 811 -28.87 10.24 -22.63
CA ARG A 811 -28.03 11.39 -22.93
C ARG A 811 -26.64 10.96 -23.38
N GLN A 812 -26.07 11.70 -24.33
CA GLN A 812 -24.66 11.61 -24.71
C GLN A 812 -23.79 11.96 -23.50
N ALA A 813 -22.83 11.12 -23.12
CA ALA A 813 -21.92 11.40 -22.00
C ALA A 813 -20.45 11.11 -22.38
N GLY A 814 -19.99 11.62 -23.53
CA GLY A 814 -18.69 11.26 -24.11
C GLY A 814 -18.79 10.08 -25.08
N ASP A 815 -17.71 9.76 -25.78
CA ASP A 815 -17.65 8.75 -26.85
C ASP A 815 -17.83 7.31 -26.36
N ASN A 816 -17.52 7.06 -25.08
CA ASN A 816 -17.56 5.73 -24.46
C ASN A 816 -18.61 5.61 -23.34
N TYR A 817 -19.54 6.57 -23.24
CA TYR A 817 -20.62 6.49 -22.25
C TYR A 817 -21.98 7.00 -22.73
N ILE A 818 -23.03 6.42 -22.16
CA ILE A 818 -24.42 6.92 -22.22
C ILE A 818 -24.92 7.11 -20.78
N LEU A 819 -25.46 8.29 -20.48
CA LEU A 819 -26.17 8.53 -19.23
C LEU A 819 -27.67 8.28 -19.45
N LEU A 820 -28.24 7.29 -18.79
CA LEU A 820 -29.68 7.09 -18.71
C LEU A 820 -30.23 7.79 -17.47
N GLU A 821 -31.40 8.43 -17.59
CA GLU A 821 -32.10 9.09 -16.50
C GLU A 821 -33.59 8.73 -16.49
N TYR A 822 -34.14 8.37 -15.32
CA TYR A 822 -35.57 8.05 -15.16
C TYR A 822 -36.36 9.13 -14.44
N GLY A 823 -37.59 9.37 -14.89
CA GLY A 823 -38.58 10.22 -14.20
C GLY A 823 -38.18 11.69 -14.11
N ASP A 824 -38.90 12.44 -13.30
CA ASP A 824 -38.57 13.83 -13.00
C ASP A 824 -37.36 13.92 -12.05
N ASN A 825 -36.80 15.12 -11.87
CA ASN A 825 -35.66 15.36 -10.97
C ASN A 825 -36.14 15.42 -9.50
N VAL A 826 -36.57 14.27 -8.97
CA VAL A 826 -37.06 14.07 -7.60
C VAL A 826 -36.47 12.80 -6.99
N LEU A 827 -36.44 12.71 -5.66
CA LEU A 827 -36.11 11.45 -5.00
C LEU A 827 -37.32 10.50 -4.98
N ASP A 828 -37.27 9.46 -5.81
CA ASP A 828 -38.23 8.35 -5.80
C ASP A 828 -37.50 6.99 -5.87
N LEU A 829 -37.71 6.16 -4.85
CA LEU A 829 -37.07 4.83 -4.74
C LEU A 829 -37.51 3.88 -5.86
N ALA A 830 -38.69 4.09 -6.46
CA ALA A 830 -39.14 3.31 -7.63
C ALA A 830 -38.18 3.48 -8.82
N LEU A 831 -37.64 4.69 -9.02
CA LEU A 831 -36.68 4.99 -10.08
C LEU A 831 -35.37 4.23 -9.85
N ARG A 832 -34.90 4.18 -8.60
CA ARG A 832 -33.68 3.44 -8.24
C ARG A 832 -33.83 1.93 -8.42
N LEU A 833 -35.00 1.39 -8.07
CA LEU A 833 -35.34 -0.02 -8.28
C LEU A 833 -35.43 -0.35 -9.78
N ARG A 834 -35.97 0.55 -10.60
CA ARG A 834 -35.99 0.38 -12.06
C ARG A 834 -34.59 0.35 -12.66
N ILE A 835 -33.66 1.17 -12.15
CA ILE A 835 -32.24 1.11 -12.53
C ILE A 835 -31.67 -0.26 -12.23
N HIS A 836 -31.94 -0.80 -11.04
CA HIS A 836 -31.48 -2.14 -10.69
C HIS A 836 -32.04 -3.20 -11.64
N LEU A 837 -33.33 -3.13 -12.01
CA LEU A 837 -33.89 -4.03 -13.02
C LEU A 837 -33.18 -3.93 -14.37
N LEU A 838 -32.90 -2.71 -14.85
CA LEU A 838 -32.17 -2.51 -16.09
C LEU A 838 -30.73 -3.05 -16.00
N MET A 839 -30.03 -2.78 -14.90
CA MET A 839 -28.67 -3.28 -14.69
C MET A 839 -28.63 -4.81 -14.69
N THR A 840 -29.58 -5.45 -13.99
CA THR A 840 -29.71 -6.91 -13.97
C THR A 840 -29.99 -7.44 -15.37
N ALA A 841 -30.94 -6.85 -16.10
CA ALA A 841 -31.25 -7.26 -17.46
C ALA A 841 -30.06 -7.09 -18.43
N LEU A 842 -29.27 -6.02 -18.32
CA LEU A 842 -28.06 -5.81 -19.12
C LEU A 842 -26.97 -6.84 -18.80
N ARG A 843 -26.75 -7.13 -17.51
CA ARG A 843 -25.80 -8.16 -17.06
C ARG A 843 -26.21 -9.55 -17.53
N GLU A 844 -27.49 -9.89 -17.45
CA GLU A 844 -28.04 -11.16 -17.93
C GLU A 844 -27.98 -11.28 -19.47
N TYR A 845 -28.21 -10.19 -20.19
CA TYR A 845 -28.08 -10.16 -21.65
C TYR A 845 -26.63 -10.40 -22.09
N GLY A 846 -25.64 -9.88 -21.34
CA GLY A 846 -24.22 -10.14 -21.57
C GLY A 846 -23.68 -9.56 -22.88
N GLN A 847 -24.12 -8.35 -23.26
CA GLN A 847 -23.72 -7.70 -24.53
C GLN A 847 -22.21 -7.41 -24.57
N PRO A 848 -21.45 -7.99 -25.52
CA PRO A 848 -20.05 -7.63 -25.70
C PRO A 848 -19.89 -6.14 -26.02
N GLY A 849 -18.90 -5.52 -25.38
CA GLY A 849 -18.60 -4.09 -25.50
C GLY A 849 -19.25 -3.22 -24.43
N VAL A 850 -20.22 -3.70 -23.63
CA VAL A 850 -20.62 -3.00 -22.39
C VAL A 850 -19.60 -3.34 -21.31
N GLU A 851 -18.89 -2.33 -20.78
CA GLU A 851 -17.77 -2.52 -19.86
C GLU A 851 -18.19 -2.37 -18.39
N GLU A 852 -18.91 -1.30 -18.06
CA GLU A 852 -19.29 -0.97 -16.67
C GLU A 852 -20.70 -0.36 -16.61
N LEU A 853 -21.40 -0.63 -15.51
CA LEU A 853 -22.75 -0.13 -15.22
C LEU A 853 -22.74 0.53 -13.85
N SER A 854 -22.81 1.86 -13.81
CA SER A 854 -22.64 2.63 -12.57
C SER A 854 -23.93 3.38 -12.23
N PRO A 855 -24.65 2.95 -11.17
CA PRO A 855 -25.94 3.53 -10.81
C PRO A 855 -25.79 4.80 -9.96
N GLY A 856 -26.52 5.84 -10.34
CA GLY A 856 -26.84 6.97 -9.48
C GLY A 856 -28.16 6.78 -8.72
N VAL A 857 -28.67 7.88 -8.15
CA VAL A 857 -29.95 7.92 -7.45
C VAL A 857 -31.12 7.57 -8.40
N ARG A 858 -31.14 8.21 -9.57
CA ARG A 858 -32.20 8.06 -10.60
C ARG A 858 -31.64 7.91 -12.02
N SER A 859 -30.36 7.60 -12.12
CA SER A 859 -29.64 7.47 -13.38
C SER A 859 -28.74 6.23 -13.44
N LEU A 860 -28.40 5.82 -14.65
CA LEU A 860 -27.43 4.76 -14.90
C LEU A 860 -26.41 5.26 -15.92
N GLN A 861 -25.15 5.36 -15.51
CA GLN A 861 -24.04 5.62 -16.42
C GLN A 861 -23.59 4.27 -17.00
N ILE A 862 -23.64 4.17 -18.33
CA ILE A 862 -23.31 2.94 -19.06
C ILE A 862 -22.03 3.21 -19.84
N ARG A 863 -20.95 2.57 -19.43
CA ARG A 863 -19.66 2.63 -20.12
C ARG A 863 -19.57 1.51 -21.15
N TYR A 864 -19.08 1.83 -22.34
CA TYR A 864 -18.92 0.85 -23.42
C TYR A 864 -17.68 1.12 -24.27
N ASP A 865 -17.14 0.06 -24.88
CA ASP A 865 -16.08 0.14 -25.89
C ASP A 865 -16.67 0.45 -27.26
N SER A 866 -16.47 1.69 -27.71
CA SER A 866 -16.95 2.19 -29.01
C SER A 866 -16.39 1.40 -30.20
N ARG A 867 -15.29 0.67 -30.03
CA ARG A 867 -14.64 -0.17 -31.04
C ARG A 867 -15.33 -1.51 -31.25
N ILE A 868 -16.11 -1.95 -30.27
CA ILE A 868 -16.84 -3.22 -30.31
C ILE A 868 -18.34 -2.96 -30.53
N LEU A 869 -18.89 -1.95 -29.86
CA LEU A 869 -20.31 -1.63 -29.85
C LEU A 869 -20.53 -0.16 -30.21
N SER A 870 -21.22 0.11 -31.32
CA SER A 870 -21.56 1.49 -31.67
C SER A 870 -22.66 2.05 -30.75
N GLN A 871 -22.65 3.37 -30.54
CA GLN A 871 -23.69 4.06 -29.76
C GLN A 871 -25.10 3.73 -30.26
N LYS A 872 -25.30 3.66 -31.57
CA LYS A 872 -26.60 3.34 -32.18
C LYS A 872 -27.07 1.92 -31.83
N GLN A 873 -26.16 0.94 -31.83
CA GLN A 873 -26.47 -0.43 -31.43
C GLN A 873 -26.81 -0.49 -29.95
N LEU A 874 -26.03 0.17 -29.09
CA LEU A 874 -26.31 0.25 -27.65
C LEU A 874 -27.67 0.92 -27.39
N MET A 875 -27.97 2.04 -28.03
CA MET A 875 -29.27 2.72 -27.91
C MET A 875 -30.44 1.82 -28.32
N THR A 876 -30.28 1.02 -29.38
CA THR A 876 -31.31 0.06 -29.82
C THR A 876 -31.53 -1.00 -28.75
N LEU A 877 -30.47 -1.58 -28.21
CA LEU A 877 -30.52 -2.55 -27.11
C LEU A 877 -31.23 -1.96 -25.89
N LEU A 878 -30.85 -0.76 -25.46
CA LEU A 878 -31.42 -0.12 -24.27
C LEU A 878 -32.92 0.17 -24.44
N GLN A 879 -33.33 0.63 -25.62
CA GLN A 879 -34.76 0.86 -25.92
C GLN A 879 -35.56 -0.45 -25.95
N ASP A 880 -34.97 -1.53 -26.43
CA ASP A 880 -35.65 -2.83 -26.50
C ASP A 880 -35.73 -3.51 -25.13
N LEU A 881 -34.69 -3.39 -24.29
CA LEU A 881 -34.76 -3.82 -22.90
C LEU A 881 -35.83 -3.01 -22.14
N GLU A 882 -35.84 -1.69 -22.28
CA GLU A 882 -36.78 -0.81 -21.59
C GLU A 882 -38.25 -1.16 -21.84
N LYS A 883 -38.60 -1.55 -23.08
CA LYS A 883 -39.97 -1.99 -23.45
C LYS A 883 -40.39 -3.28 -22.73
N ASN A 884 -39.43 -4.10 -22.35
CA ASN A 884 -39.65 -5.42 -21.75
C ASN A 884 -39.37 -5.44 -20.24
N LEU A 885 -38.85 -4.35 -19.67
CA LEU A 885 -38.67 -4.19 -18.24
C LEU A 885 -40.04 -4.07 -17.55
N GLY A 886 -40.35 -5.05 -16.70
CA GLY A 886 -41.58 -5.09 -15.91
C GLY A 886 -41.72 -3.91 -14.93
N ASP A 887 -42.75 -4.01 -14.08
CA ASP A 887 -43.05 -3.03 -13.03
C ASP A 887 -42.27 -3.32 -11.73
N VAL A 888 -41.94 -2.28 -10.98
CA VAL A 888 -41.22 -2.33 -9.70
C VAL A 888 -42.13 -2.43 -8.48
N SER A 889 -43.45 -2.24 -8.62
CA SER A 889 -44.39 -2.11 -7.48
C SER A 889 -44.38 -3.27 -6.47
N ARG A 890 -43.94 -4.47 -6.89
CA ARG A 890 -43.85 -5.68 -6.04
C ARG A 890 -42.42 -6.18 -5.89
N MET A 891 -41.44 -5.35 -6.25
CA MET A 891 -40.05 -5.73 -6.25
C MET A 891 -39.54 -5.87 -4.81
N LYS A 892 -38.74 -6.91 -4.61
CA LYS A 892 -37.94 -7.11 -3.42
C LYS A 892 -36.48 -7.21 -3.84
N VAL A 893 -35.61 -6.58 -3.06
CA VAL A 893 -34.16 -6.69 -3.25
C VAL A 893 -33.51 -7.18 -1.97
N PRO A 894 -32.48 -8.05 -2.05
CA PRO A 894 -31.66 -8.36 -0.90
C PRO A 894 -31.13 -7.08 -0.25
N SER A 895 -31.19 -7.00 1.07
CA SER A 895 -30.77 -5.82 1.83
C SER A 895 -30.16 -6.27 3.14
N ARG A 896 -28.93 -5.86 3.44
CA ARG A 896 -28.33 -6.11 4.76
C ARG A 896 -28.52 -4.89 5.64
N ILE A 897 -28.82 -5.08 6.92
CA ILE A 897 -28.81 -3.99 7.91
C ILE A 897 -27.46 -4.02 8.63
N VAL A 898 -26.62 -3.02 8.37
CA VAL A 898 -25.27 -2.89 8.92
C VAL A 898 -25.28 -1.90 10.07
N HIS A 899 -25.01 -2.39 11.28
CA HIS A 899 -25.00 -1.56 12.50
C HIS A 899 -23.61 -1.03 12.80
N LEU A 900 -23.40 0.27 12.60
CA LEU A 900 -22.10 0.91 12.76
C LEU A 900 -22.03 1.78 14.02
N PRO A 901 -20.95 1.74 14.81
CA PRO A 901 -20.75 2.70 15.90
C PRO A 901 -20.48 4.09 15.31
N MET A 902 -21.00 5.14 15.92
CA MET A 902 -20.68 6.51 15.54
C MET A 902 -20.40 7.38 16.76
N ALA A 903 -19.27 8.09 16.73
CA ALA A 903 -19.00 9.20 17.63
C ALA A 903 -19.56 10.48 16.98
N PHE A 904 -20.47 11.15 17.69
CA PHE A 904 -21.13 12.37 17.22
C PHE A 904 -20.22 13.58 17.48
N GLU A 905 -19.93 14.37 16.44
CA GLU A 905 -19.03 15.54 16.50
C GLU A 905 -17.68 15.29 17.19
N ASP A 906 -17.02 14.18 16.84
CA ASP A 906 -15.67 13.88 17.31
C ASP A 906 -14.64 14.90 16.80
N SER A 907 -13.45 14.90 17.42
CA SER A 907 -12.41 15.90 17.15
C SER A 907 -11.97 15.96 15.68
N ALA A 908 -11.90 14.83 14.97
CA ALA A 908 -11.50 14.80 13.57
C ALA A 908 -12.54 15.46 12.65
N THR A 909 -13.82 15.25 12.94
CA THR A 909 -14.95 15.84 12.21
C THR A 909 -14.97 17.36 12.38
N LEU A 910 -14.83 17.85 13.61
CA LEU A 910 -14.78 19.30 13.89
C LEU A 910 -13.52 19.96 13.32
N GLY A 911 -12.37 19.29 13.42
CA GLY A 911 -11.09 19.77 12.87
C GLY A 911 -11.13 19.94 11.33
N ALA A 912 -11.89 19.11 10.62
CA ALA A 912 -12.09 19.28 9.18
C ALA A 912 -12.89 20.55 8.82
N VAL A 913 -13.86 20.93 9.66
CA VAL A 913 -14.63 22.17 9.51
C VAL A 913 -13.77 23.39 9.84
N GLU A 914 -12.99 23.32 10.93
CA GLU A 914 -12.03 24.36 11.33
C GLU A 914 -11.01 24.62 10.22
N ARG A 915 -10.37 23.56 9.70
CA ARG A 915 -9.45 23.68 8.56
C ARG A 915 -10.10 24.36 7.35
N TYR A 916 -11.37 24.05 7.05
CA TYR A 916 -12.07 24.69 5.94
C TYR A 916 -12.28 26.20 6.17
N GLN A 917 -12.61 26.60 7.40
CA GLN A 917 -12.74 28.02 7.77
C GLN A 917 -11.42 28.76 7.56
N GLU A 918 -10.31 28.16 7.97
CA GLU A 918 -8.98 28.75 7.88
C GLU A 918 -8.43 28.83 6.46
N THR A 919 -8.72 27.81 5.63
CA THR A 919 -8.01 27.62 4.34
C THR A 919 -8.86 27.87 3.09
N VAL A 920 -10.19 27.81 3.18
CA VAL A 920 -11.08 27.89 2.01
C VAL A 920 -12.11 29.00 2.13
N ARG A 921 -12.94 29.01 3.18
CA ARG A 921 -14.00 30.00 3.37
C ARG A 921 -14.28 30.24 4.84
N ALA A 922 -13.85 31.40 5.35
CA ALA A 922 -13.96 31.76 6.76
C ALA A 922 -15.40 31.93 7.28
N SER A 923 -16.35 32.28 6.40
CA SER A 923 -17.75 32.47 6.78
C SER A 923 -18.70 31.98 5.70
N ALA A 924 -19.69 31.21 6.13
CA ALA A 924 -20.80 30.73 5.34
C ALA A 924 -21.96 30.38 6.30
N PRO A 925 -23.20 30.25 5.84
CA PRO A 925 -24.29 29.96 6.74
C PRO A 925 -24.24 28.59 7.43
N TRP A 926 -23.50 27.65 6.85
CA TRP A 926 -23.22 26.35 7.46
C TRP A 926 -22.04 26.36 8.45
N LEU A 927 -21.46 27.54 8.72
CA LEU A 927 -20.36 27.77 9.66
C LEU A 927 -20.87 28.62 10.85
N PRO A 928 -20.23 28.54 12.04
CA PRO A 928 -19.03 27.76 12.32
C PRO A 928 -19.26 26.26 12.56
N ASN A 929 -20.52 25.82 12.67
CA ASN A 929 -20.87 24.44 12.97
C ASN A 929 -21.99 23.93 12.06
N ASN A 930 -21.75 22.76 11.47
CA ASN A 930 -22.61 22.14 10.48
C ASN A 930 -23.91 21.58 11.08
N VAL A 931 -23.85 21.05 12.31
CA VAL A 931 -25.01 20.48 13.02
C VAL A 931 -25.98 21.59 13.42
N ASP A 932 -25.48 22.75 13.86
CA ASP A 932 -26.32 23.93 14.11
C ASP A 932 -27.06 24.35 12.84
N PHE A 933 -26.37 24.33 11.71
CA PHE A 933 -27.00 24.66 10.45
C PHE A 933 -28.11 23.66 10.07
N ILE A 934 -27.85 22.35 10.20
CA ILE A 934 -28.87 21.31 9.98
C ILE A 934 -30.06 21.51 10.93
N GLN A 935 -29.83 21.87 12.19
CA GLN A 935 -30.91 22.16 13.14
C GLN A 935 -31.81 23.30 12.62
N ARG A 936 -31.20 24.44 12.26
CA ARG A 936 -31.92 25.65 11.85
C ARG A 936 -32.71 25.44 10.57
N ILE A 937 -32.08 24.93 9.52
CA ILE A 937 -32.72 24.76 8.20
C ILE A 937 -33.88 23.74 8.22
N ASN A 938 -33.90 22.84 9.20
CA ASN A 938 -34.99 21.86 9.37
C ASN A 938 -36.06 22.28 10.39
N GLY A 939 -35.88 23.41 11.07
CA GLY A 939 -36.83 23.88 12.10
C GLY A 939 -36.89 22.97 13.32
N LEU A 940 -35.76 22.37 13.69
CA LEU A 940 -35.65 21.48 14.84
C LEU A 940 -35.38 22.28 16.11
N SER A 941 -35.91 21.78 17.23
CA SER A 941 -35.93 22.50 18.50
C SER A 941 -34.57 22.54 19.20
N SER A 942 -33.71 21.55 18.95
CA SER A 942 -32.38 21.45 19.53
C SER A 942 -31.41 20.65 18.64
N ARG A 943 -30.12 20.75 18.93
CA ARG A 943 -29.07 19.90 18.34
C ARG A 943 -29.28 18.42 18.69
N ASP A 944 -29.83 18.13 19.86
CA ASP A 944 -30.15 16.75 20.27
C ASP A 944 -31.20 16.13 19.34
N GLU A 945 -32.18 16.90 18.84
CA GLU A 945 -33.16 16.39 17.86
C GLU A 945 -32.49 16.02 16.52
N VAL A 946 -31.41 16.72 16.11
CA VAL A 946 -30.59 16.33 14.95
C VAL A 946 -29.90 15.00 15.21
N LYS A 947 -29.24 14.88 16.37
CA LYS A 947 -28.52 13.68 16.81
C LYS A 947 -29.46 12.47 16.86
N ASP A 948 -30.60 12.60 17.54
CA ASP A 948 -31.58 11.53 17.69
C ASP A 948 -32.12 11.09 16.32
N THR A 949 -32.45 12.05 15.45
CA THR A 949 -32.88 11.74 14.07
C THR A 949 -31.82 10.94 13.30
N ILE A 950 -30.54 11.27 13.47
CA ILE A 950 -29.44 10.56 12.79
C ILE A 950 -29.33 9.12 13.27
N PHE A 951 -29.42 8.88 14.58
CA PHE A 951 -29.30 7.55 15.19
C PHE A 951 -30.56 6.68 14.99
N ASP A 952 -31.74 7.29 14.89
CA ASP A 952 -33.02 6.58 14.68
C ASP A 952 -33.26 6.21 13.20
N ALA A 953 -32.49 6.75 12.27
CA ALA A 953 -32.66 6.50 10.85
C ALA A 953 -32.08 5.16 10.37
N SER A 954 -32.76 4.58 9.38
CA SER A 954 -32.30 3.46 8.56
C SER A 954 -31.95 4.01 7.18
N TYR A 955 -30.67 4.10 6.85
CA TYR A 955 -30.19 4.72 5.63
C TYR A 955 -30.01 3.70 4.51
N LEU A 956 -30.94 3.67 3.54
CA LEU A 956 -30.88 2.81 2.37
C LEU A 956 -29.85 3.34 1.37
N ILE A 957 -28.85 2.53 1.04
CA ILE A 957 -27.79 2.87 0.09
C ILE A 957 -28.33 2.81 -1.34
N LEU A 958 -28.25 3.94 -2.04
CA LEU A 958 -28.70 4.07 -3.44
C LEU A 958 -27.51 3.91 -4.40
N GLY A 959 -26.38 4.51 -4.08
CA GLY A 959 -25.14 4.43 -4.86
C GLY A 959 -23.93 4.32 -3.96
N LEU A 960 -22.77 4.01 -4.55
CA LEU A 960 -21.47 3.98 -3.88
C LEU A 960 -20.52 4.92 -4.62
N GLY A 961 -19.41 5.30 -4.00
CA GLY A 961 -18.46 6.24 -4.55
C GLY A 961 -18.82 7.72 -4.35
N ASP A 962 -19.55 8.08 -3.28
CA ASP A 962 -19.92 9.46 -2.87
C ASP A 962 -19.23 9.90 -1.55
N VAL A 963 -17.93 10.21 -1.51
CA VAL A 963 -17.00 10.15 -2.64
C VAL A 963 -15.85 9.18 -2.38
N TYR A 964 -15.56 8.36 -3.40
CA TYR A 964 -14.52 7.33 -3.45
C TYR A 964 -14.73 6.08 -2.56
N LEU A 965 -14.12 4.96 -2.98
CA LEU A 965 -13.84 3.76 -2.19
C LEU A 965 -15.03 3.23 -1.36
N GLY A 966 -16.18 3.02 -2.00
CA GLY A 966 -17.37 2.46 -1.35
C GLY A 966 -18.14 3.46 -0.47
N ALA A 967 -17.79 4.74 -0.49
CA ALA A 967 -18.53 5.78 0.21
C ALA A 967 -20.00 5.80 -0.26
N PRO A 968 -20.99 5.60 0.61
CA PRO A 968 -22.37 5.46 0.18
C PRO A 968 -23.02 6.80 -0.10
N CYS A 969 -23.87 6.86 -1.13
CA CYS A 969 -24.95 7.84 -1.22
C CYS A 969 -26.22 7.15 -0.71
N ALA A 970 -26.59 7.43 0.54
CA ALA A 970 -27.69 6.75 1.22
C ALA A 970 -28.80 7.72 1.64
N VAL A 971 -30.03 7.22 1.80
CA VAL A 971 -31.16 8.04 2.23
C VAL A 971 -32.00 7.34 3.30
N PRO A 972 -32.52 8.08 4.29
CA PRO A 972 -33.47 7.50 5.24
C PRO A 972 -34.71 6.90 4.55
N VAL A 973 -35.01 5.64 4.91
CA VAL A 973 -36.22 4.92 4.47
C VAL A 973 -37.48 5.66 4.92
N ASP A 974 -37.48 6.19 6.15
CA ASP A 974 -38.54 7.05 6.68
C ASP A 974 -38.32 8.51 6.22
N PRO A 975 -39.25 9.11 5.45
CA PRO A 975 -39.13 10.50 5.02
C PRO A 975 -39.03 11.52 6.14
N ARG A 976 -39.46 11.19 7.37
CA ARG A 976 -39.37 12.08 8.54
C ARG A 976 -37.94 12.22 9.07
N HIS A 977 -37.03 11.33 8.67
CA HIS A 977 -35.63 11.40 9.06
C HIS A 977 -34.73 12.04 7.99
N ARG A 978 -35.32 12.48 6.87
CA ARG A 978 -34.60 13.15 5.77
C ARG A 978 -34.32 14.60 6.14
N LEU A 979 -33.21 14.82 6.84
CA LEU A 979 -32.73 16.16 7.19
C LEU A 979 -32.25 16.88 5.93
N LEU A 980 -32.84 18.05 5.63
CA LEU A 980 -32.39 18.92 4.54
C LEU A 980 -31.10 19.63 4.94
N SER A 981 -30.25 19.86 3.95
CA SER A 981 -28.96 20.48 4.10
C SER A 981 -28.48 21.01 2.75
N SER A 982 -27.47 21.87 2.75
CA SER A 982 -26.76 22.28 1.53
C SER A 982 -25.41 21.57 1.41
N LYS A 983 -24.94 21.37 0.18
CA LYS A 983 -23.54 21.02 -0.06
C LYS A 983 -22.66 22.29 0.10
N TYR A 984 -21.40 22.10 0.50
CA TYR A 984 -20.42 23.18 0.63
C TYR A 984 -20.22 23.92 -0.70
N ASN A 985 -20.03 25.24 -0.63
CA ASN A 985 -19.68 26.09 -1.77
C ASN A 985 -18.51 27.04 -1.43
N PRO A 986 -17.29 26.80 -1.96
CA PRO A 986 -16.86 25.58 -2.67
C PRO A 986 -16.69 24.38 -1.73
N ALA A 987 -16.56 23.17 -2.28
CA ALA A 987 -16.32 21.95 -1.50
C ALA A 987 -14.98 21.99 -0.73
N ARG A 988 -14.89 21.21 0.36
CA ARG A 988 -13.64 21.05 1.14
C ARG A 988 -12.58 20.31 0.34
N THR A 989 -11.31 20.61 0.62
CA THR A 989 -10.16 19.89 0.07
C THR A 989 -9.74 18.68 0.91
N PHE A 990 -10.21 18.57 2.16
CA PHE A 990 -9.90 17.48 3.08
C PHE A 990 -11.10 17.14 3.98
N THR A 991 -11.27 15.86 4.28
CA THR A 991 -12.25 15.24 5.17
C THR A 991 -11.64 13.90 5.61
N ALA A 992 -11.72 13.55 6.89
CA ALA A 992 -11.06 12.37 7.43
C ALA A 992 -11.81 11.06 7.09
N GLU A 993 -11.08 9.95 6.97
CA GLU A 993 -11.64 8.60 6.78
C GLU A 993 -12.67 8.23 7.87
N GLY A 994 -13.84 7.79 7.43
CA GLY A 994 -14.97 7.35 8.24
C GLY A 994 -15.84 8.50 8.74
N THR A 995 -15.55 9.75 8.39
CA THR A 995 -16.46 10.86 8.70
C THR A 995 -17.81 10.61 8.04
N VAL A 996 -18.89 10.93 8.75
CA VAL A 996 -20.28 10.86 8.30
C VAL A 996 -20.74 12.27 7.95
N GLY A 997 -21.38 12.43 6.80
CA GLY A 997 -21.90 13.71 6.35
C GLY A 997 -23.30 13.66 5.77
N ILE A 998 -24.02 14.78 5.82
CA ILE A 998 -25.36 15.00 5.28
C ILE A 998 -25.34 16.11 4.21
N GLY A 999 -25.78 15.81 2.99
CA GLY A 999 -25.76 16.73 1.85
C GLY A 999 -27.07 16.64 1.06
N GLY A 1000 -27.79 17.75 0.91
CA GLY A 1000 -29.19 17.65 0.50
C GLY A 1000 -29.97 16.88 1.56
N MET A 1001 -30.52 15.73 1.20
CA MET A 1001 -31.15 14.76 2.11
C MET A 1001 -30.39 13.43 2.22
N TYR A 1002 -29.20 13.36 1.64
CA TYR A 1002 -28.39 12.15 1.55
C TYR A 1002 -27.37 12.09 2.68
N MET A 1003 -27.06 10.88 3.11
CA MET A 1003 -25.99 10.54 4.03
C MET A 1003 -24.85 9.89 3.27
N CYS A 1004 -23.63 10.26 3.64
CA CYS A 1004 -22.40 9.63 3.18
C CYS A 1004 -21.49 9.23 4.35
N ILE A 1005 -20.62 8.25 4.10
CA ILE A 1005 -19.48 7.88 4.95
C ILE A 1005 -18.24 7.97 4.06
N TYR A 1006 -17.29 8.83 4.39
CA TYR A 1006 -16.08 9.01 3.58
C TYR A 1006 -15.17 7.77 3.73
N GLY A 1007 -14.94 7.04 2.64
CA GLY A 1007 -14.19 5.77 2.66
C GLY A 1007 -12.67 5.92 2.87
N MET A 1008 -12.17 7.15 2.79
CA MET A 1008 -10.75 7.52 2.87
C MET A 1008 -10.62 9.01 3.19
N ASP A 1009 -9.40 9.46 3.46
CA ASP A 1009 -9.10 10.89 3.51
C ASP A 1009 -9.30 11.50 2.11
N SER A 1010 -10.24 12.44 1.97
CA SER A 1010 -10.63 12.95 0.65
C SER A 1010 -11.22 14.37 0.68
N PRO A 1011 -11.34 15.05 -0.48
CA PRO A 1011 -12.25 16.18 -0.63
C PRO A 1011 -13.69 15.78 -0.30
N GLY A 1012 -14.55 16.77 0.01
CA GLY A 1012 -15.94 16.49 0.40
C GLY A 1012 -16.86 17.71 0.40
N GLY A 1013 -18.11 17.49 -0.01
CA GLY A 1013 -19.13 18.55 -0.10
C GLY A 1013 -20.22 18.49 0.98
N TYR A 1014 -20.33 17.40 1.73
CA TYR A 1014 -21.46 17.20 2.65
C TYR A 1014 -21.22 17.90 4.00
N GLN A 1015 -22.29 18.24 4.72
CA GLN A 1015 -22.21 18.78 6.08
C GLN A 1015 -21.81 17.69 7.07
N LEU A 1016 -20.80 17.91 7.90
CA LEU A 1016 -20.19 16.89 8.75
C LEU A 1016 -20.91 16.75 10.08
N VAL A 1017 -21.14 15.51 10.54
CA VAL A 1017 -21.95 15.24 11.76
C VAL A 1017 -21.28 14.29 12.76
N GLY A 1018 -20.31 13.47 12.34
CA GLY A 1018 -19.62 12.54 13.23
C GLY A 1018 -18.67 11.61 12.47
N ARG A 1019 -18.14 10.57 13.12
CA ARG A 1019 -17.23 9.59 12.52
C ARG A 1019 -17.59 8.16 12.93
N THR A 1020 -17.34 7.20 12.03
CA THR A 1020 -17.65 5.78 12.20
C THR A 1020 -16.43 4.89 11.87
N LEU A 1021 -16.62 3.58 11.69
CA LEU A 1021 -15.57 2.63 11.32
C LEU A 1021 -15.08 2.83 9.88
N PRO A 1022 -13.87 2.37 9.55
CA PRO A 1022 -13.43 2.31 8.16
C PRO A 1022 -14.30 1.35 7.35
N ILE A 1023 -14.93 1.85 6.28
CA ILE A 1023 -15.76 1.07 5.36
C ILE A 1023 -14.98 0.48 4.19
N TRP A 1024 -13.66 0.72 4.16
CA TRP A 1024 -12.72 0.17 3.19
C TRP A 1024 -11.60 -0.58 3.90
N ASN A 1025 -11.38 -1.86 3.58
CA ASN A 1025 -10.31 -2.68 4.14
C ASN A 1025 -9.31 -3.08 3.06
N LYS A 1026 -8.26 -2.26 2.91
CA LYS A 1026 -7.25 -2.36 1.84
C LYS A 1026 -6.67 -3.76 1.65
N PHE A 1027 -6.42 -4.50 2.74
CA PHE A 1027 -5.75 -5.80 2.72
C PHE A 1027 -6.65 -6.97 3.14
N LEU A 1028 -7.97 -6.75 3.24
CA LEU A 1028 -8.96 -7.77 3.60
C LEU A 1028 -8.63 -8.56 4.88
N LYS A 1029 -8.12 -7.87 5.90
CA LYS A 1029 -7.76 -8.45 7.20
C LYS A 1029 -8.97 -8.80 8.08
N ASN A 1030 -10.14 -8.26 7.76
CA ASN A 1030 -11.39 -8.51 8.49
C ASN A 1030 -12.35 -9.35 7.63
N GLU A 1031 -12.82 -10.47 8.17
CA GLU A 1031 -13.67 -11.44 7.48
C GLU A 1031 -15.07 -10.91 7.11
N GLN A 1032 -15.47 -9.75 7.63
CA GLN A 1032 -16.74 -9.10 7.24
C GLN A 1032 -16.70 -8.44 5.86
N PHE A 1033 -15.51 -8.31 5.28
CA PHE A 1033 -15.30 -7.91 3.90
C PHE A 1033 -15.27 -9.17 3.03
N ALA A 1034 -15.97 -9.16 1.90
CA ALA A 1034 -15.97 -10.30 1.00
C ALA A 1034 -14.61 -10.44 0.28
N ALA A 1035 -14.30 -11.65 -0.18
CA ALA A 1035 -13.05 -11.92 -0.88
C ALA A 1035 -12.94 -11.05 -2.14
N ASN A 1036 -11.82 -10.34 -2.29
CA ASN A 1036 -11.54 -9.37 -3.36
C ASN A 1036 -12.43 -8.12 -3.38
N GLU A 1037 -13.25 -7.90 -2.33
CA GLU A 1037 -14.14 -6.75 -2.21
C GLU A 1037 -13.74 -5.94 -0.97
N PRO A 1038 -12.79 -4.99 -1.10
CA PRO A 1038 -12.34 -4.17 0.02
C PRO A 1038 -13.40 -3.20 0.54
N TRP A 1039 -14.57 -3.06 -0.08
CA TRP A 1039 -15.67 -2.24 0.41
C TRP A 1039 -16.62 -3.05 1.30
N LEU A 1040 -17.05 -2.47 2.43
CA LEU A 1040 -17.97 -3.14 3.35
C LEU A 1040 -19.42 -3.11 2.85
N LEU A 1041 -19.82 -2.03 2.20
CA LEU A 1041 -21.21 -1.66 1.93
C LEU A 1041 -21.62 -1.98 0.49
N HIS A 1042 -22.85 -2.43 0.29
CA HIS A 1042 -23.41 -2.79 -1.02
C HIS A 1042 -24.67 -1.99 -1.34
N PHE A 1043 -25.04 -1.95 -2.62
CA PHE A 1043 -26.31 -1.35 -3.04
C PHE A 1043 -27.49 -1.98 -2.27
N PHE A 1044 -28.42 -1.13 -1.82
CA PHE A 1044 -29.59 -1.50 -1.03
C PHE A 1044 -29.32 -2.04 0.38
N ASP A 1045 -28.07 -2.05 0.86
CA ASP A 1045 -27.87 -2.16 2.30
C ASP A 1045 -28.52 -0.99 3.03
N GLN A 1046 -28.81 -1.20 4.31
CA GLN A 1046 -29.29 -0.20 5.24
C GLN A 1046 -28.24 0.02 6.32
N VAL A 1047 -27.73 1.25 6.44
CA VAL A 1047 -26.85 1.62 7.56
C VAL A 1047 -27.70 2.09 8.72
N ARG A 1048 -27.38 1.63 9.93
CA ARG A 1048 -27.91 2.16 11.20
C ARG A 1048 -26.77 2.48 12.14
N PHE A 1049 -26.80 3.66 12.74
CA PHE A 1049 -25.78 4.06 13.70
C PHE A 1049 -26.19 3.72 15.14
N TYR A 1050 -25.21 3.44 16.00
CA TYR A 1050 -25.40 3.44 17.45
C TYR A 1050 -24.33 4.31 18.12
N PRO A 1051 -24.66 5.03 19.20
CA PRO A 1051 -23.75 6.00 19.79
C PRO A 1051 -22.61 5.32 20.54
N VAL A 1052 -21.40 5.84 20.35
CA VAL A 1052 -20.19 5.53 21.15
C VAL A 1052 -19.44 6.82 21.46
N SER A 1053 -18.55 6.80 22.46
CA SER A 1053 -17.59 7.88 22.67
C SER A 1053 -16.47 7.85 21.64
N GLU A 1054 -15.76 8.97 21.47
CA GLU A 1054 -14.58 9.05 20.58
C GLU A 1054 -13.48 8.06 20.97
N ALA A 1055 -13.20 7.92 22.28
CA ALA A 1055 -12.21 6.98 22.78
C ALA A 1055 -12.58 5.51 22.51
N GLU A 1056 -13.87 5.16 22.64
CA GLU A 1056 -14.36 3.82 22.26
C GLU A 1056 -14.25 3.60 20.75
N LEU A 1057 -14.58 4.62 19.95
CA LEU A 1057 -14.49 4.54 18.50
C LEU A 1057 -13.04 4.33 18.02
N ASP A 1058 -12.06 5.03 18.61
CA ASP A 1058 -10.65 4.91 18.21
C ASP A 1058 -10.12 3.48 18.40
N VAL A 1059 -10.49 2.83 19.51
CA VAL A 1059 -10.17 1.40 19.75
C VAL A 1059 -10.87 0.51 18.73
N LEU A 1060 -12.18 0.71 18.55
CA LEU A 1060 -12.97 -0.08 17.61
C LEU A 1060 -12.49 0.07 16.16
N ARG A 1061 -11.98 1.23 15.77
CA ARG A 1061 -11.45 1.47 14.41
C ARG A 1061 -10.20 0.63 14.14
N ASP A 1062 -9.27 0.58 15.08
CA ASP A 1062 -8.05 -0.25 14.92
C ASP A 1062 -8.40 -1.75 14.96
N ASP A 1063 -9.20 -2.17 15.93
CA ASP A 1063 -9.65 -3.56 16.06
C ASP A 1063 -10.44 -4.02 14.83
N PHE A 1064 -11.33 -3.18 14.30
CA PHE A 1064 -12.10 -3.51 13.10
C PHE A 1064 -11.22 -3.59 11.85
N ARG A 1065 -10.27 -2.65 11.68
CA ARG A 1065 -9.32 -2.68 10.55
C ARG A 1065 -8.49 -3.95 10.54
N GLU A 1066 -8.06 -4.39 11.71
CA GLU A 1066 -7.20 -5.55 11.88
C GLU A 1066 -7.98 -6.87 12.06
N GLY A 1067 -9.32 -6.86 12.07
CA GLY A 1067 -10.16 -8.06 12.14
C GLY A 1067 -10.39 -8.63 13.54
N ARG A 1068 -10.09 -7.86 14.60
CA ARG A 1068 -10.34 -8.21 16.01
C ARG A 1068 -11.73 -7.80 16.50
N ALA A 1069 -12.38 -6.86 15.83
CA ALA A 1069 -13.75 -6.46 16.10
C ALA A 1069 -14.66 -6.74 14.90
N SER A 1070 -15.91 -7.05 15.19
CA SER A 1070 -16.96 -7.24 14.20
C SER A 1070 -18.19 -6.39 14.50
N VAL A 1071 -18.91 -5.97 13.46
CA VAL A 1071 -20.21 -5.31 13.56
C VAL A 1071 -21.36 -6.28 13.32
N ARG A 1072 -22.54 -5.97 13.87
CA ARG A 1072 -23.76 -6.73 13.59
C ARG A 1072 -24.24 -6.44 12.17
N ILE A 1073 -24.40 -7.49 11.37
CA ILE A 1073 -24.98 -7.46 10.03
C ILE A 1073 -26.19 -8.39 10.00
N GLU A 1074 -27.37 -7.85 9.76
CA GLU A 1074 -28.60 -8.62 9.59
C GLU A 1074 -28.91 -8.80 8.12
N HIS A 1075 -29.31 -10.00 7.71
CA HIS A 1075 -29.75 -10.24 6.34
C HIS A 1075 -31.28 -10.14 6.28
N SER A 1076 -31.79 -9.26 5.41
CA SER A 1076 -33.22 -9.06 5.17
C SER A 1076 -33.49 -8.82 3.68
N GLU A 1077 -34.69 -8.34 3.38
CA GLU A 1077 -35.06 -7.83 2.05
C GLU A 1077 -35.65 -6.43 2.21
N PHE A 1078 -35.40 -5.55 1.24
CA PHE A 1078 -36.17 -4.32 1.10
C PHE A 1078 -37.38 -4.61 0.20
N ASP A 1079 -38.57 -4.63 0.80
CA ASP A 1079 -39.85 -4.85 0.11
C ASP A 1079 -40.49 -3.51 -0.25
N PHE A 1080 -40.54 -3.20 -1.54
CA PHE A 1080 -41.06 -1.92 -2.01
C PHE A 1080 -42.57 -1.76 -1.79
N ALA A 1081 -43.33 -2.86 -1.82
CA ALA A 1081 -44.76 -2.83 -1.55
C ALA A 1081 -45.03 -2.51 -0.06
N GLU A 1082 -44.25 -3.11 0.83
CA GLU A 1082 -44.30 -2.81 2.27
C GLU A 1082 -43.91 -1.35 2.55
N HIS A 1083 -42.85 -0.85 1.90
CA HIS A 1083 -42.44 0.56 2.03
C HIS A 1083 -43.54 1.52 1.55
N THR A 1084 -44.18 1.22 0.43
CA THR A 1084 -45.29 2.04 -0.10
C THR A 1084 -46.48 2.04 0.85
N GLN A 1085 -46.81 0.90 1.47
CA GLN A 1085 -47.86 0.82 2.49
C GLN A 1085 -47.48 1.64 3.74
N PHE A 1086 -46.23 1.55 4.20
CA PHE A 1086 -45.72 2.36 5.30
C PHE A 1086 -45.87 3.87 5.03
N LEU A 1087 -45.55 4.32 3.80
CA LEU A 1087 -45.75 5.72 3.41
C LEU A 1087 -47.22 6.14 3.46
N ALA A 1088 -48.13 5.27 3.01
CA ALA A 1088 -49.57 5.53 3.05
C ALA A 1088 -50.10 5.62 4.49
N ASP A 1089 -49.70 4.67 5.35
CA ASP A 1089 -50.11 4.61 6.76
C ASP A 1089 -49.62 5.82 7.57
N ASN A 1090 -48.47 6.39 7.19
CA ASN A 1090 -47.84 7.52 7.87
C ASN A 1090 -47.99 8.87 7.14
N ALA A 1091 -48.78 8.93 6.06
CA ALA A 1091 -48.86 10.09 5.16
C ALA A 1091 -49.13 11.42 5.89
N GLY A 1092 -50.02 11.41 6.90
CA GLY A 1092 -50.33 12.62 7.68
C GLY A 1092 -49.14 13.14 8.50
N SER A 1093 -48.39 12.24 9.16
CA SER A 1093 -47.20 12.60 9.95
C SER A 1093 -46.06 13.07 9.05
N ILE A 1094 -45.85 12.40 7.90
CA ILE A 1094 -44.86 12.78 6.89
C ILE A 1094 -45.16 14.18 6.33
N ALA A 1095 -46.42 14.46 5.99
CA ALA A 1095 -46.84 15.77 5.47
C ALA A 1095 -46.63 16.89 6.51
N ALA A 1096 -46.94 16.64 7.77
CA ALA A 1096 -46.71 17.60 8.85
C ALA A 1096 -45.22 17.91 9.04
N PHE A 1097 -44.35 16.89 9.02
CA PHE A 1097 -42.90 17.06 9.10
C PHE A 1097 -42.37 17.89 7.93
N ARG A 1098 -42.75 17.53 6.69
CA ARG A 1098 -42.33 18.25 5.47
C ARG A 1098 -42.80 19.70 5.47
N SER A 1099 -44.02 19.98 5.93
CA SER A 1099 -44.53 21.36 6.02
C SER A 1099 -43.72 22.20 7.00
N ARG A 1100 -43.36 21.64 8.17
CA ARG A 1100 -42.51 22.32 9.16
C ARG A 1100 -41.12 22.60 8.58
N GLN A 1101 -40.52 21.58 7.98
CA GLN A 1101 -39.20 21.65 7.36
C GLN A 1101 -39.15 22.68 6.23
N ALA A 1102 -40.16 22.70 5.34
CA ALA A 1102 -40.24 23.66 4.23
C ALA A 1102 -40.32 25.12 4.73
N SER A 1103 -41.11 25.39 5.78
CA SER A 1103 -41.18 26.74 6.35
C SER A 1103 -39.85 27.19 6.97
N ALA A 1104 -39.10 26.28 7.59
CA ALA A 1104 -37.78 26.59 8.14
C ALA A 1104 -36.73 26.79 7.04
N PHE A 1105 -36.79 25.95 5.99
CA PHE A 1105 -35.94 26.06 4.82
C PHE A 1105 -36.10 27.40 4.11
N ASP A 1106 -37.35 27.81 3.84
CA ASP A 1106 -37.64 29.09 3.19
C ASP A 1106 -37.12 30.28 4.03
N ALA A 1107 -37.23 30.19 5.36
CA ALA A 1107 -36.72 31.22 6.27
C ALA A 1107 -35.18 31.29 6.27
N GLU A 1108 -34.49 30.16 6.27
CA GLU A 1108 -33.03 30.09 6.23
C GLU A 1108 -32.50 30.58 4.87
N VAL A 1109 -33.11 30.17 3.75
CA VAL A 1109 -32.75 30.67 2.40
C VAL A 1109 -32.93 32.18 2.29
N ALA A 1110 -34.02 32.74 2.85
CA ALA A 1110 -34.25 34.18 2.86
C ALA A 1110 -33.21 34.94 3.70
N LEU A 1111 -32.74 34.36 4.81
CA LEU A 1111 -31.67 34.93 5.62
C LEU A 1111 -30.35 35.00 4.84
N TRP A 1112 -30.03 33.95 4.08
CA TRP A 1112 -28.78 33.88 3.31
C TRP A 1112 -28.73 34.90 2.17
N ALA A 1113 -29.85 35.06 1.45
CA ALA A 1113 -29.95 36.07 0.40
C ALA A 1113 -29.67 37.48 0.94
N GLN A 1114 -30.09 37.77 2.18
CA GLN A 1114 -29.83 39.05 2.85
C GLN A 1114 -28.37 39.21 3.30
N GLU A 1115 -27.70 38.12 3.70
CA GLU A 1115 -26.29 38.14 4.09
C GLU A 1115 -25.33 38.24 2.88
N GLU A 1116 -25.66 37.63 1.74
CA GLU A 1116 -24.87 37.73 0.51
C GLU A 1116 -24.95 39.13 -0.14
N GLU A 1117 -26.07 39.85 -0.01
CA GLU A 1117 -26.18 41.26 -0.44
C GLU A 1117 -25.31 42.22 0.40
N GLY A 1118 -24.86 41.81 1.59
CA GLY A 1118 -24.07 42.62 2.53
C GLY A 1118 -22.57 42.35 2.57
N ALA A 1119 -22.05 41.35 1.83
CA ALA A 1119 -20.65 40.95 1.90
C ALA A 1119 -19.74 41.79 0.98
N PRO A 1120 -18.65 42.41 1.48
CA PRO A 1120 -17.73 43.14 0.62
C PRO A 1120 -16.96 42.15 -0.28
N LEU A 1121 -16.93 42.45 -1.58
CA LEU A 1121 -15.99 41.84 -2.54
C LEU A 1121 -14.56 42.06 -2.00
N SER A 1122 -13.86 40.99 -1.61
CA SER A 1122 -12.48 41.12 -1.17
C SER A 1122 -11.62 41.60 -2.33
N SER A 1123 -11.06 42.78 -2.11
CA SER A 1123 -10.29 43.59 -3.04
C SER A 1123 -9.04 42.87 -3.55
N SER A 1124 -8.96 42.72 -4.86
CA SER A 1124 -7.69 42.74 -5.59
C SER A 1124 -7.05 44.13 -5.41
N GLU A 1125 -5.89 44.23 -4.76
CA GLU A 1125 -4.79 45.14 -5.14
C GLU A 1125 -3.60 45.15 -4.14
N ASN A 1126 -2.44 45.56 -4.68
CA ASN A 1126 -1.12 45.83 -4.09
C ASN A 1126 -0.12 44.66 -4.07
N LEU A 1127 0.63 44.54 -5.17
CA LEU A 1127 2.07 44.26 -5.15
C LEU A 1127 2.79 45.55 -4.77
N LEU A 1128 3.82 45.49 -3.92
CA LEU A 1128 4.80 46.58 -3.84
C LEU A 1128 5.60 46.59 -5.16
N PRO A 1129 5.91 47.76 -5.74
CA PRO A 1129 6.69 47.83 -6.97
C PRO A 1129 8.10 47.26 -6.75
N PRO A 1130 8.71 46.64 -7.78
CA PRO A 1130 10.11 46.22 -7.71
C PRO A 1130 11.01 47.46 -7.63
N GLU A 1131 11.77 47.59 -6.55
CA GLU A 1131 13.01 48.37 -6.56
C GLU A 1131 14.13 47.40 -6.98
N GLU A 1132 14.76 47.68 -8.13
CA GLU A 1132 16.00 47.02 -8.55
C GLU A 1132 17.12 47.45 -7.59
N ASP A 1133 17.55 46.53 -6.74
CA ASP A 1133 18.78 46.65 -5.97
C ASP A 1133 19.75 45.57 -6.49
N ASP A 1134 20.69 45.99 -7.33
CA ASP A 1134 21.72 45.16 -8.01
C ASP A 1134 22.66 44.40 -7.03
N SER A 1135 22.44 44.51 -5.72
CA SER A 1135 23.28 43.92 -4.67
C SER A 1135 22.75 42.65 -4.01
N ALA A 1136 21.52 42.20 -4.29
CA ALA A 1136 20.92 41.00 -3.65
C ALA A 1136 20.27 40.04 -4.67
N LEU A 1137 20.42 38.73 -4.46
CA LEU A 1137 19.85 37.68 -5.31
C LEU A 1137 18.35 37.54 -5.06
N GLN A 1138 17.54 37.81 -6.08
CA GLN A 1138 16.09 37.62 -6.03
C GLN A 1138 15.72 36.12 -6.09
N VAL A 1139 14.92 35.68 -5.13
CA VAL A 1139 14.24 34.38 -5.15
C VAL A 1139 12.80 34.63 -5.60
N SER A 1140 12.45 34.07 -6.76
CA SER A 1140 11.12 34.22 -7.36
C SER A 1140 10.27 32.96 -7.19
N ALA A 1141 8.94 33.13 -7.25
CA ALA A 1141 8.01 32.04 -7.42
C ALA A 1141 8.29 31.35 -8.76
N ASP A 1142 8.25 30.03 -8.76
CA ASP A 1142 8.59 29.23 -9.92
C ASP A 1142 7.33 28.69 -10.63
N MET A 1143 6.15 28.88 -10.05
CA MET A 1143 4.85 28.48 -10.59
C MET A 1143 3.70 29.32 -10.03
N ASN A 1144 2.51 29.18 -10.63
CA ASN A 1144 1.28 29.76 -10.10
C ASN A 1144 0.85 29.00 -8.83
N GLY A 1145 0.55 29.71 -7.75
CA GLY A 1145 0.11 29.11 -6.48
C GLY A 1145 -0.34 30.14 -5.46
N ASN A 1146 -0.53 29.72 -4.21
CA ASN A 1146 -0.88 30.58 -3.08
C ASN A 1146 0.17 30.44 -1.96
N ILE A 1147 0.67 31.53 -1.39
CA ILE A 1147 1.68 31.46 -0.32
C ILE A 1147 1.03 30.86 0.92
N TRP A 1148 1.43 29.66 1.32
CA TRP A 1148 0.94 29.02 2.54
C TRP A 1148 1.71 29.58 3.75
N LYS A 1149 3.02 29.33 3.80
CA LYS A 1149 3.88 29.62 4.95
C LYS A 1149 5.14 30.33 4.47
N ILE A 1150 5.65 31.22 5.31
CA ILE A 1150 6.97 31.79 5.17
C ILE A 1150 7.79 31.20 6.33
N LEU A 1151 8.86 30.48 6.01
CA LEU A 1151 9.64 29.68 6.97
C LEU A 1151 10.83 30.44 7.57
N VAL A 1152 11.13 31.62 7.03
CA VAL A 1152 12.28 32.46 7.40
C VAL A 1152 11.85 33.88 7.72
N GLN A 1153 12.70 34.62 8.42
CA GLN A 1153 12.53 36.03 8.71
C GLN A 1153 13.65 36.87 8.08
N GLU A 1154 13.41 38.16 7.89
CA GLU A 1154 14.47 39.09 7.47
C GLU A 1154 15.61 39.09 8.50
N GLY A 1155 16.83 38.88 8.02
CA GLY A 1155 18.06 38.76 8.82
C GLY A 1155 18.55 37.32 9.03
N ASP A 1156 17.75 36.30 8.72
CA ASP A 1156 18.13 34.89 8.87
C ASP A 1156 19.26 34.50 7.90
N VAL A 1157 20.21 33.69 8.37
CA VAL A 1157 21.23 33.06 7.51
C VAL A 1157 20.70 31.71 7.05
N VAL A 1158 20.71 31.48 5.74
CA VAL A 1158 20.18 30.27 5.11
C VAL A 1158 21.25 29.54 4.31
N GLU A 1159 21.19 28.22 4.28
CA GLU A 1159 22.06 27.37 3.45
C GLU A 1159 21.46 27.15 2.06
N ALA A 1160 22.30 26.86 1.06
CA ALA A 1160 21.83 26.48 -0.26
C ALA A 1160 20.95 25.22 -0.17
N GLY A 1161 19.76 25.26 -0.75
CA GLY A 1161 18.75 24.20 -0.67
C GLY A 1161 17.82 24.28 0.55
N GLN A 1162 18.05 25.20 1.50
CA GLN A 1162 17.16 25.37 2.64
C GLN A 1162 15.79 25.90 2.20
N PRO A 1163 14.67 25.32 2.66
CA PRO A 1163 13.33 25.79 2.32
C PRO A 1163 13.04 27.15 2.96
N LEU A 1164 12.57 28.09 2.14
CA LEU A 1164 12.33 29.48 2.55
C LEU A 1164 10.84 29.81 2.67
N ILE A 1165 10.06 29.40 1.67
CA ILE A 1165 8.63 29.69 1.57
C ILE A 1165 7.93 28.41 1.11
N VAL A 1166 6.72 28.17 1.60
CA VAL A 1166 5.84 27.10 1.11
C VAL A 1166 4.72 27.73 0.30
N VAL A 1167 4.60 27.31 -0.96
CA VAL A 1167 3.52 27.66 -1.87
C VAL A 1167 2.57 26.48 -1.97
N GLU A 1168 1.27 26.72 -1.80
CA GLU A 1168 0.22 25.79 -2.15
C GLU A 1168 -0.07 25.89 -3.66
N ALA A 1169 0.26 24.86 -4.41
CA ALA A 1169 -0.10 24.73 -5.82
C ALA A 1169 -0.42 23.28 -6.14
N MET A 1170 -1.33 23.03 -7.08
CA MET A 1170 -1.78 21.68 -7.44
C MET A 1170 -2.32 20.86 -6.26
N LYS A 1171 -2.86 21.55 -5.24
CA LYS A 1171 -3.29 20.97 -3.95
C LYS A 1171 -2.15 20.28 -3.18
N MET A 1172 -0.92 20.73 -3.38
CA MET A 1172 0.30 20.27 -2.74
C MET A 1172 1.03 21.44 -2.09
N GLU A 1173 1.78 21.16 -1.03
CA GLU A 1173 2.74 22.09 -0.44
C GLU A 1173 4.08 21.96 -1.19
N LEU A 1174 4.53 23.04 -1.82
CA LEU A 1174 5.77 23.11 -2.58
C LEU A 1174 6.71 24.13 -1.94
N ALA A 1175 7.88 23.66 -1.52
CA ALA A 1175 8.88 24.52 -0.91
C ALA A 1175 9.70 25.23 -1.99
N ILE A 1176 9.78 26.56 -1.90
CA ILE A 1176 10.75 27.38 -2.62
C ILE A 1176 12.02 27.42 -1.76
N ASN A 1177 13.09 26.83 -2.29
CA ASN A 1177 14.37 26.67 -1.59
C ASN A 1177 15.36 27.78 -1.95
N ALA A 1178 16.30 28.04 -1.06
CA ALA A 1178 17.40 28.98 -1.29
C ALA A 1178 18.30 28.48 -2.42
N PRO A 1179 18.48 29.24 -3.52
CA PRO A 1179 19.37 28.83 -4.61
C PRO A 1179 20.86 28.85 -4.22
N GLN A 1180 21.22 29.61 -3.18
CA GLN A 1180 22.57 29.69 -2.62
C GLN A 1180 22.50 29.97 -1.11
N ALA A 1181 23.62 29.77 -0.42
CA ALA A 1181 23.73 30.24 0.96
C ALA A 1181 23.82 31.77 0.99
N GLY A 1182 23.18 32.41 1.97
CA GLY A 1182 23.12 33.87 2.08
C GLY A 1182 22.32 34.33 3.29
N ARG A 1183 22.16 35.64 3.44
CA ARG A 1183 21.30 36.23 4.47
C ARG A 1183 20.00 36.75 3.85
N VAL A 1184 18.85 36.41 4.43
CA VAL A 1184 17.54 36.90 3.98
C VAL A 1184 17.50 38.41 4.22
N LYS A 1185 17.59 39.21 3.15
CA LYS A 1185 17.60 40.66 3.22
C LYS A 1185 16.20 41.24 3.36
N ARG A 1186 15.26 40.70 2.59
CA ARG A 1186 13.87 41.20 2.51
C ARG A 1186 12.91 40.09 2.10
N ILE A 1187 11.68 40.11 2.62
CA ILE A 1187 10.57 39.24 2.19
C ILE A 1187 9.49 40.08 1.50
N GLY A 1188 9.17 39.76 0.25
CA GLY A 1188 8.23 40.48 -0.62
C GLY A 1188 6.81 39.91 -0.69
N CYS A 1189 6.56 38.77 -0.03
CA CYS A 1189 5.26 38.08 -0.07
C CYS A 1189 4.62 37.94 1.33
N GLN A 1190 3.35 37.53 1.37
CA GLN A 1190 2.58 37.28 2.60
C GLN A 1190 1.76 35.99 2.47
N SER A 1191 1.53 35.28 3.58
CA SER A 1191 0.63 34.12 3.60
C SER A 1191 -0.79 34.48 3.13
N GLY A 1192 -1.42 33.58 2.38
CA GLY A 1192 -2.75 33.72 1.79
C GLY A 1192 -2.80 34.51 0.47
N ARG A 1193 -1.64 34.93 -0.07
CA ARG A 1193 -1.57 35.66 -1.35
C ARG A 1193 -1.25 34.75 -2.54
N PRO A 1194 -1.98 34.87 -3.67
CA PRO A 1194 -1.62 34.19 -4.91
C PRO A 1194 -0.30 34.75 -5.48
N VAL A 1195 0.47 33.88 -6.12
CA VAL A 1195 1.74 34.20 -6.78
C VAL A 1195 1.79 33.54 -8.15
N SER A 1196 2.53 34.17 -9.07
CA SER A 1196 2.76 33.73 -10.45
C SER A 1196 4.25 33.43 -10.69
N PRO A 1197 4.60 32.58 -11.67
CA PRO A 1197 6.00 32.33 -11.98
C PRO A 1197 6.72 33.64 -12.33
N GLY A 1198 7.86 33.88 -11.70
CA GLY A 1198 8.65 35.11 -11.83
C GLY A 1198 8.41 36.14 -10.72
N ASP A 1199 7.28 36.07 -10.00
CA ASP A 1199 6.96 37.01 -8.91
C ASP A 1199 8.05 36.96 -7.84
N ALA A 1200 8.56 38.12 -7.44
CA ALA A 1200 9.62 38.23 -6.45
C ALA A 1200 9.08 37.87 -5.05
N LEU A 1201 9.62 36.81 -4.45
CA LEU A 1201 9.19 36.33 -3.14
C LEU A 1201 10.06 36.89 -2.01
N LEU A 1202 11.39 36.85 -2.17
CA LEU A 1202 12.35 37.38 -1.21
C LEU A 1202 13.71 37.65 -1.88
N TRP A 1203 14.63 38.28 -1.15
CA TRP A 1203 16.00 38.58 -1.62
C TRP A 1203 17.06 38.07 -0.63
N LEU A 1204 18.14 37.47 -1.16
CA LEU A 1204 19.29 36.95 -0.41
C LEU A 1204 20.54 37.82 -0.66
N GLU A 1205 21.22 38.22 0.42
CA GLU A 1205 22.55 38.89 0.40
C GLU A 1205 23.69 37.89 0.56
#